data_AF-A0A7K3GF21-F1
#
_entry.id   AF-A0A7K3GF21-F1
#
_cell.length_a   1.000
_cell.length_b   1.000
_cell.length_c   1.000
_cell.angle_alpha   90.00
_cell.angle_beta   90.00
_cell.angle_gamma   90.00
#
_symmetry.space_group_name_H-M   'P 1'
#
loop_
_entity.id
_entity.type
_entity.pdbx_description
1 polymer ?
#
loop_
_entity_poly.entity_id
_entity_poly.type
_entity_poly.pdbx_seq_one_letter_code
_entity_poly.pdbx_strand_id
1 'polypeptide(L)'
;AQALLHWSTRPGALERLLALRGPERAGLTAYLGEDDQAGLAGRALLALVDAERGTDAVAFGLVCAALWQHAGPTPETYRARGRAERYFGDQPPATGDQLDALVTVFGRAAEEYVITLLAAGHRTGGTDADQAREARRTTGIVLDRAFALARQFGAEDAVAASPVLRGGLEARFTAVGRALAAGDTSAVADAVRRLEDHRLAAEPGEFARIERARMGQRLGRWLAGDPPADAHTVADAIKRHVAETGWADLALEHIEAGGDPDPVLKAAYDTLGTRVRERRRQLDASFARSLADWTQAGTQPGSMLTVETFLDRVVGPVVRRTGERRVLLLVLDGMSAAIANELGEELRHSWAEFDPLPEGDTPHRRAMAAALPTVTAVSRTSLFAGTLMKGTQADEKRLFPALKLWGGAPATVFHKDDLRTETAGDTFGPALTEALDDGRTHVAVVLNAIDDRLAKEQKLGDGAWRIDDVPGLRELLRVAATQGMAVVITSDHGHVVDRHGTKVDTAGDPASARHQLPGAGPLAEREVTLSGPRVVWPEPGASVIALWDADSRYTALKAGYHGGASLAEVAIPVLAFLPFGAEPPKGWRELGDQRPVWWAPEETGKPPLPDEHAARSGTAKASAPKKPTARTKRDQAQVARMHHGALFDVALTPGGDDALVTPAVVSRTENLVTALLDSEAYQAQLGGLARKPQQEQVHKALAALLDAGGTLPVTALAQRAGMPVARGDGFAAVLRQLLNHDGVQVLEPLPDGRTLRLHEALLREQFALGVG
;
A
#
# COMPACT_ATOMS: atom_id res chain seq x y z
N ALA A 1 -14.78 30.04 19.78
CA ALA A 1 -13.69 29.33 20.49
C ALA A 1 -12.42 29.14 19.65
N GLN A 2 -12.49 28.49 18.48
CA GLN A 2 -11.32 28.17 17.62
C GLN A 2 -10.43 29.37 17.30
N ALA A 3 -11.01 30.52 16.91
CA ALA A 3 -10.26 31.75 16.64
C ALA A 3 -9.48 32.27 17.87
N LEU A 4 -10.03 32.08 19.07
CA LEU A 4 -9.39 32.51 20.32
C LEU A 4 -8.23 31.57 20.72
N LEU A 5 -8.39 30.26 20.51
CA LEU A 5 -7.30 29.29 20.67
C LEU A 5 -6.17 29.59 19.67
N HIS A 6 -6.51 29.87 18.42
CA HIS A 6 -5.54 30.30 17.42
C HIS A 6 -4.81 31.59 17.81
N TRP A 7 -5.56 32.59 18.27
CA TRP A 7 -4.97 33.82 18.80
C TRP A 7 -4.00 33.55 19.95
N SER A 8 -4.33 32.66 20.90
CA SER A 8 -3.44 32.34 22.04
C SER A 8 -2.11 31.70 21.64
N THR A 9 -2.05 31.05 20.48
CA THR A 9 -0.80 30.48 19.94
C THR A 9 0.07 31.47 19.16
N ARG A 10 -0.42 32.70 18.90
CA ARG A 10 0.34 33.69 18.14
C ARG A 10 1.35 34.43 19.04
N PRO A 11 2.60 34.63 18.58
CA PRO A 11 3.58 35.42 19.31
C PRO A 11 3.06 36.82 19.66
N GLY A 12 3.27 37.28 20.91
CA GLY A 12 2.90 38.63 21.33
C GLY A 12 1.38 38.85 21.50
N ALA A 13 0.54 37.81 21.37
CA ALA A 13 -0.91 37.95 21.41
C ALA A 13 -1.42 38.19 22.83
N LEU A 14 -0.92 37.41 23.79
CA LEU A 14 -1.37 37.47 25.19
C LEU A 14 -0.87 38.72 25.89
N GLU A 15 0.37 39.14 25.59
CA GLU A 15 0.98 40.37 26.10
C GLU A 15 0.14 41.59 25.72
N ARG A 16 -0.49 41.58 24.53
CA ARG A 16 -1.40 42.65 24.10
C ARG A 16 -2.67 42.72 24.95
N LEU A 17 -3.23 41.57 25.35
CA LEU A 17 -4.39 41.54 26.26
C LEU A 17 -4.00 41.98 27.68
N LEU A 18 -2.85 41.52 28.17
CA LEU A 18 -2.35 41.85 29.49
C LEU A 18 -1.97 43.34 29.63
N ALA A 19 -1.55 43.99 28.55
CA ALA A 19 -1.22 45.41 28.49
C ALA A 19 -2.44 46.35 28.54
N LEU A 20 -3.67 45.84 28.39
CA LEU A 20 -4.88 46.65 28.52
C LEU A 20 -5.10 47.13 29.96
N ARG A 21 -5.81 48.26 30.12
CA ARG A 21 -6.21 48.75 31.45
C ARG A 21 -7.19 47.78 32.09
N GLY A 22 -7.15 47.66 33.43
CA GLY A 22 -7.97 46.71 34.18
C GLY A 22 -9.46 46.65 33.77
N PRO A 23 -10.19 47.78 33.67
CA PRO A 23 -11.59 47.78 33.25
C PRO A 23 -11.80 47.33 31.79
N GLU A 24 -10.90 47.71 30.88
CA GLU A 24 -10.97 47.31 29.46
C GLU A 24 -10.71 45.82 29.30
N ARG A 25 -9.70 45.31 30.00
CA ARG A 25 -9.38 43.88 30.05
C ARG A 25 -10.55 43.07 30.61
N ALA A 26 -11.12 43.50 31.74
CA ALA A 26 -12.26 42.82 32.35
C ALA A 26 -13.49 42.79 31.41
N GLY A 27 -13.81 43.92 30.76
CA GLY A 27 -14.92 43.98 29.81
C GLY A 27 -14.72 43.09 28.58
N LEU A 28 -13.51 43.10 28.01
CA LEU A 28 -13.17 42.25 26.86
C LEU A 28 -13.17 40.76 27.24
N THR A 29 -12.62 40.41 28.40
CA THR A 29 -12.63 39.04 28.93
C THR A 29 -14.06 38.54 29.15
N ALA A 30 -14.94 39.37 29.73
CA ALA A 30 -16.34 39.02 29.93
C ALA A 30 -17.06 38.79 28.60
N TYR A 31 -16.91 39.71 27.64
CA TYR A 31 -17.51 39.61 26.31
C TYR A 31 -17.05 38.34 25.57
N LEU A 32 -15.74 38.07 25.53
CA LEU A 32 -15.20 36.86 24.87
C LEU A 32 -15.68 35.56 25.53
N GLY A 33 -16.04 35.60 26.82
CA GLY A 33 -16.60 34.47 27.58
C GLY A 33 -18.11 34.29 27.44
N GLU A 34 -18.82 35.15 26.72
CA GLU A 34 -20.25 34.97 26.44
C GLU A 34 -20.50 33.74 25.56
N ASP A 35 -21.67 33.12 25.71
CA ASP A 35 -22.02 31.87 25.03
C ASP A 35 -22.06 32.04 23.49
N ASP A 36 -22.48 33.23 23.01
CA ASP A 36 -22.50 33.60 21.59
C ASP A 36 -21.09 33.89 21.02
N GLN A 37 -20.05 33.96 21.87
CA GLN A 37 -18.66 34.23 21.47
C GLN A 37 -17.78 32.98 21.55
N ALA A 38 -17.03 32.79 22.66
CA ALA A 38 -16.23 31.59 22.89
C ALA A 38 -16.74 30.73 24.06
N GLY A 39 -17.80 31.17 24.77
CA GLY A 39 -18.47 30.43 25.82
C GLY A 39 -17.52 29.90 26.91
N LEU A 40 -17.81 28.70 27.39
CA LEU A 40 -17.02 28.04 28.45
C LEU A 40 -15.53 27.85 28.07
N ALA A 41 -15.24 27.53 26.81
CA ALA A 41 -13.87 27.40 26.33
C ALA A 41 -13.12 28.75 26.37
N GLY A 42 -13.82 29.84 26.05
CA GLY A 42 -13.30 31.21 26.19
C GLY A 42 -13.01 31.57 27.64
N ARG A 43 -13.95 31.29 28.55
CA ARG A 43 -13.78 31.51 29.99
C ARG A 43 -12.58 30.75 30.55
N ALA A 44 -12.43 29.49 30.18
CA ALA A 44 -11.29 28.66 30.58
C ALA A 44 -9.95 29.25 30.10
N LEU A 45 -9.86 29.61 28.81
CA LEU A 45 -8.66 30.20 28.22
C LEU A 45 -8.28 31.51 28.92
N LEU A 46 -9.25 32.39 29.14
CA LEU A 46 -9.01 33.69 29.75
C LEU A 46 -8.62 33.57 31.23
N ALA A 47 -9.19 32.60 31.96
CA ALA A 47 -8.74 32.27 33.31
C ALA A 47 -7.27 31.81 33.34
N LEU A 48 -6.80 31.06 32.34
CA LEU A 48 -5.38 30.70 32.22
C LEU A 48 -4.51 31.92 31.89
N VAL A 49 -5.02 32.88 31.11
CA VAL A 49 -4.30 34.14 30.85
C VAL A 49 -4.15 34.95 32.14
N ASP A 50 -5.21 35.08 32.94
CA ASP A 50 -5.18 35.77 34.23
C ASP A 50 -4.25 35.06 35.24
N ALA A 51 -4.09 33.74 35.13
CA ALA A 51 -3.14 32.96 35.90
C ALA A 51 -1.70 32.93 35.32
N GLU A 52 -1.39 33.80 34.35
CA GLU A 52 -0.09 33.90 33.66
C GLU A 52 0.34 32.60 32.94
N ARG A 53 -0.62 31.77 32.54
CA ARG A 53 -0.43 30.46 31.88
C ARG A 53 -1.11 30.38 30.52
N GLY A 54 -1.53 31.51 29.96
CA GLY A 54 -2.26 31.57 28.70
C GLY A 54 -1.48 30.99 27.51
N THR A 55 -0.15 31.03 27.52
CA THR A 55 0.70 30.44 26.46
C THR A 55 0.55 28.92 26.39
N ASP A 56 0.17 28.31 27.52
CA ASP A 56 -0.04 26.87 27.66
C ASP A 56 -1.50 26.48 27.39
N ALA A 57 -2.40 27.42 27.07
CA ALA A 57 -3.84 27.18 27.04
C ALA A 57 -4.22 25.99 26.14
N VAL A 58 -3.73 25.95 24.90
CA VAL A 58 -4.04 24.84 23.97
C VAL A 58 -3.46 23.52 24.48
N ALA A 59 -2.20 23.53 24.92
CA ALA A 59 -1.51 22.34 25.43
C ALA A 59 -2.19 21.78 26.69
N PHE A 60 -2.58 22.65 27.61
CA PHE A 60 -3.33 22.31 28.81
C PHE A 60 -4.73 21.80 28.46
N GLY A 61 -5.40 22.41 27.47
CA GLY A 61 -6.68 21.93 26.94
C GLY A 61 -6.60 20.49 26.42
N LEU A 62 -5.51 20.11 25.73
CA LEU A 62 -5.32 18.70 25.32
C LEU A 62 -5.19 17.74 26.51
N VAL A 63 -4.49 18.14 27.57
CA VAL A 63 -4.38 17.33 28.80
C VAL A 63 -5.74 17.24 29.51
N CYS A 64 -6.53 18.32 29.47
CA CYS A 64 -7.91 18.33 29.95
C CYS A 64 -8.79 17.36 29.15
N ALA A 65 -8.70 17.34 27.82
CA ALA A 65 -9.41 16.37 26.99
C ALA A 65 -9.03 14.93 27.36
N ALA A 66 -7.73 14.65 27.51
CA ALA A 66 -7.27 13.34 27.97
C ALA A 66 -7.88 12.94 29.32
N LEU A 67 -7.83 13.83 30.32
CA LEU A 67 -8.26 13.54 31.69
C LEU A 67 -9.79 13.48 31.87
N TRP A 68 -10.56 14.34 31.21
CA TRP A 68 -12.02 14.47 31.40
C TRP A 68 -12.86 13.76 30.33
N GLN A 69 -12.36 13.65 29.10
CA GLN A 69 -13.13 13.08 27.98
C GLN A 69 -12.74 11.63 27.65
N HIS A 70 -11.45 11.30 27.65
CA HIS A 70 -10.97 10.03 27.11
C HIS A 70 -10.62 9.00 28.19
N ALA A 71 -10.06 9.43 29.32
CA ALA A 71 -9.64 8.54 30.39
C ALA A 71 -10.82 7.99 31.20
N GLY A 72 -10.75 6.70 31.54
CA GLY A 72 -11.66 6.08 32.49
C GLY A 72 -11.51 6.65 33.91
N PRO A 73 -12.56 6.55 34.75
CA PRO A 73 -12.57 7.08 36.11
C PRO A 73 -11.73 6.20 37.06
N THR A 74 -10.41 6.37 37.03
CA THR A 74 -9.46 5.71 37.96
C THR A 74 -9.04 6.66 39.08
N PRO A 75 -8.64 6.15 40.27
CA PRO A 75 -8.10 6.99 41.34
C PRO A 75 -6.94 7.88 40.87
N GLU A 76 -6.09 7.37 39.99
CA GLU A 76 -4.96 8.06 39.37
C GLU A 76 -5.45 9.23 38.49
N THR A 77 -6.46 9.00 37.63
CA THR A 77 -7.10 10.04 36.83
C THR A 77 -7.67 11.15 37.73
N TYR A 78 -8.38 10.81 38.81
CA TYR A 78 -8.92 11.83 39.74
C TYR A 78 -7.83 12.63 40.46
N ARG A 79 -6.73 12.00 40.88
CA ARG A 79 -5.58 12.72 41.47
C ARG A 79 -4.94 13.67 40.46
N ALA A 80 -4.83 13.26 39.19
CA ALA A 80 -4.31 14.10 38.12
C ALA A 80 -5.26 15.26 37.80
N ARG A 81 -6.58 15.02 37.77
CA ARG A 81 -7.61 16.08 37.66
C ARG A 81 -7.44 17.14 38.75
N GLY A 82 -7.34 16.75 40.02
CA GLY A 82 -7.15 17.70 41.12
C GLY A 82 -5.84 18.53 41.03
N ARG A 83 -4.78 17.99 40.41
CA ARG A 83 -3.56 18.76 40.09
C ARG A 83 -3.77 19.71 38.92
N ALA A 84 -4.48 19.27 37.88
CA ALA A 84 -4.81 20.08 36.71
C ALA A 84 -5.81 21.20 37.05
N GLU A 85 -6.76 21.00 37.97
CA GLU A 85 -7.69 22.06 38.42
C GLU A 85 -6.97 23.25 39.03
N ARG A 86 -5.94 22.99 39.86
CA ARG A 86 -5.05 24.02 40.42
C ARG A 86 -4.23 24.75 39.34
N TYR A 87 -4.26 24.26 38.11
CA TYR A 87 -3.57 24.91 37.01
C TYR A 87 -4.24 26.22 36.58
N PHE A 88 -5.53 26.39 36.86
CA PHE A 88 -6.28 27.64 36.64
C PHE A 88 -5.96 28.75 37.66
N GLY A 89 -5.09 28.50 38.64
CA GLY A 89 -4.73 29.47 39.68
C GLY A 89 -5.47 29.24 41.00
N ASP A 90 -5.26 30.14 41.97
CA ASP A 90 -5.79 30.03 43.33
C ASP A 90 -7.33 30.11 43.39
N GLN A 91 -7.95 30.78 42.43
CA GLN A 91 -9.39 30.86 42.25
C GLN A 91 -9.78 30.33 40.86
N PRO A 92 -10.20 29.05 40.74
CA PRO A 92 -10.61 28.51 39.46
C PRO A 92 -11.91 29.19 38.95
N PRO A 93 -12.15 29.22 37.63
CA PRO A 93 -13.28 29.91 37.03
C PRO A 93 -14.65 29.29 37.38
N ALA A 94 -14.65 28.07 37.93
CA ALA A 94 -15.82 27.33 38.39
C ALA A 94 -15.38 26.28 39.44
N THR A 95 -16.34 25.63 40.10
CA THR A 95 -16.08 24.54 41.06
C THR A 95 -17.05 23.38 40.86
N GLY A 96 -16.64 22.17 41.29
CA GLY A 96 -17.47 20.96 41.17
C GLY A 96 -17.93 20.69 39.73
N ASP A 97 -19.19 20.30 39.56
CA ASP A 97 -19.78 19.95 38.25
C ASP A 97 -19.66 21.06 37.20
N GLN A 98 -19.65 22.34 37.62
CA GLN A 98 -19.49 23.46 36.70
C GLN A 98 -18.05 23.54 36.15
N LEU A 99 -17.06 23.17 36.96
CA LEU A 99 -15.67 23.08 36.52
C LEU A 99 -15.50 21.92 35.55
N ASP A 100 -16.08 20.76 35.87
CA ASP A 100 -16.04 19.60 34.98
C ASP A 100 -16.66 19.91 33.60
N ALA A 101 -17.80 20.60 33.57
CA ALA A 101 -18.42 21.05 32.32
C ALA A 101 -17.52 22.04 31.55
N LEU A 102 -16.95 23.03 32.24
CA LEU A 102 -16.05 24.03 31.65
C LEU A 102 -14.80 23.39 31.05
N VAL A 103 -14.14 22.50 31.80
CA VAL A 103 -12.91 21.82 31.42
C VAL A 103 -13.16 20.83 30.26
N THR A 104 -14.29 20.14 30.27
CA THR A 104 -14.67 19.23 29.17
C THR A 104 -14.88 19.99 27.87
N VAL A 105 -15.63 21.10 27.89
CA VAL A 105 -15.87 21.93 26.70
C VAL A 105 -14.56 22.57 26.20
N PHE A 106 -13.73 23.06 27.13
CA PHE A 106 -12.44 23.63 26.79
C PHE A 106 -11.50 22.60 26.16
N GLY A 107 -11.39 21.41 26.75
CA GLY A 107 -10.55 20.33 26.25
C GLY A 107 -10.98 19.88 24.85
N ARG A 108 -12.28 19.68 24.63
CA ARG A 108 -12.82 19.37 23.31
C ARG A 108 -12.48 20.44 22.26
N ALA A 109 -12.64 21.71 22.61
CA ALA A 109 -12.31 22.80 21.69
C ALA A 109 -10.81 22.84 21.33
N ALA A 110 -9.92 22.60 22.31
CA ALA A 110 -8.48 22.50 22.08
C ALA A 110 -8.11 21.28 21.22
N GLU A 111 -8.75 20.13 21.43
CA GLU A 111 -8.56 18.93 20.61
C GLU A 111 -9.00 19.18 19.15
N GLU A 112 -10.20 19.73 18.94
CA GLU A 112 -10.71 20.09 17.60
C GLU A 112 -9.79 21.12 16.90
N TYR A 113 -9.23 22.08 17.65
CA TYR A 113 -8.26 23.05 17.11
C TYR A 113 -7.00 22.35 16.60
N VAL A 114 -6.44 21.44 17.39
CA VAL A 114 -5.22 20.71 17.04
C VAL A 114 -5.45 19.73 15.90
N ILE A 115 -6.62 19.07 15.85
CA ILE A 115 -7.01 18.24 14.69
C ILE A 115 -7.05 19.08 13.41
N THR A 116 -7.60 20.30 13.49
CA THR A 116 -7.63 21.22 12.35
C THR A 116 -6.22 21.65 11.92
N LEU A 117 -5.33 21.94 12.87
CA LEU A 117 -3.93 22.26 12.58
C LEU A 117 -3.17 21.07 11.98
N LEU A 118 -3.37 19.86 12.49
CA LEU A 118 -2.81 18.64 11.91
C LEU A 118 -3.26 18.50 10.46
N ALA A 119 -4.57 18.55 10.19
CA ALA A 119 -5.10 18.48 8.83
C ALA A 119 -4.50 19.56 7.91
N ALA A 120 -4.33 20.78 8.40
CA ALA A 120 -3.67 21.86 7.67
C ALA A 120 -2.17 21.58 7.41
N GLY A 121 -1.49 20.98 8.37
CA GLY A 121 -0.09 20.58 8.28
C GLY A 121 0.17 19.46 7.27
N HIS A 122 -0.82 18.62 6.96
CA HIS A 122 -0.69 17.52 6.00
C HIS A 122 -0.88 17.93 4.54
N ARG A 123 -1.31 19.18 4.25
CA ARG A 123 -1.45 19.65 2.86
C ARG A 123 -0.06 19.83 2.22
N THR A 124 0.24 19.05 1.18
CA THR A 124 1.57 18.96 0.55
C THR A 124 1.67 19.57 -0.85
N GLY A 125 0.75 20.44 -1.26
CA GLY A 125 0.82 21.14 -2.55
C GLY A 125 0.09 22.48 -2.58
N GLY A 126 0.56 23.42 -3.42
CA GLY A 126 -0.09 24.71 -3.69
C GLY A 126 0.61 25.94 -3.09
N THR A 127 -0.03 27.11 -3.22
CA THR A 127 0.44 28.42 -2.73
C THR A 127 0.52 28.55 -1.20
N ASP A 128 0.10 27.51 -0.45
CA ASP A 128 -0.04 27.51 1.00
C ASP A 128 1.05 26.72 1.76
N ALA A 129 2.20 26.46 1.12
CA ALA A 129 3.31 25.72 1.74
C ALA A 129 3.78 26.34 3.08
N ASP A 130 3.77 27.67 3.17
CA ASP A 130 4.11 28.39 4.40
C ASP A 130 3.06 28.21 5.50
N GLN A 131 1.77 28.15 5.15
CA GLN A 131 0.69 27.90 6.12
C GLN A 131 0.78 26.48 6.67
N ALA A 132 1.01 25.49 5.82
CA ALA A 132 1.23 24.11 6.26
C ALA A 132 2.45 23.99 7.17
N ARG A 133 3.53 24.72 6.86
CA ARG A 133 4.74 24.77 7.70
C ARG A 133 4.46 25.39 9.07
N GLU A 134 3.70 26.49 9.11
CA GLU A 134 3.34 27.15 10.36
C GLU A 134 2.39 26.31 11.22
N ALA A 135 1.44 25.60 10.58
CA ALA A 135 0.56 24.66 11.26
C ALA A 135 1.35 23.50 11.90
N ARG A 136 2.33 22.92 11.19
CA ARG A 136 3.24 21.90 11.75
C ARG A 136 4.07 22.42 12.91
N ARG A 137 4.62 23.64 12.80
CA ARG A 137 5.39 24.28 13.88
C ARG A 137 4.52 24.47 15.13
N THR A 138 3.34 25.06 14.97
CA THR A 138 2.42 25.33 16.07
C THR A 138 2.02 24.03 16.75
N THR A 139 1.67 23.01 15.96
CA THR A 139 1.26 21.71 16.47
C THR A 139 2.38 21.02 17.24
N GLY A 140 3.61 21.00 16.71
CA GLY A 140 4.77 20.43 17.40
C GLY A 140 4.99 21.06 18.79
N ILE A 141 4.99 22.40 18.86
CA ILE A 141 5.17 23.13 20.13
C ILE A 141 4.05 22.79 21.13
N VAL A 142 2.79 22.78 20.67
CA VAL A 142 1.63 22.47 21.52
C VAL A 142 1.69 21.04 22.06
N LEU A 143 2.03 20.06 21.20
CA LEU A 143 2.11 18.66 21.60
C LEU A 143 3.26 18.39 22.58
N ASP A 144 4.44 18.98 22.34
CA ASP A 144 5.58 18.87 23.25
C ASP A 144 5.26 19.48 24.62
N ARG A 145 4.58 20.63 24.62
CA ARG A 145 4.15 21.27 25.87
C ARG A 145 3.08 20.46 26.59
N ALA A 146 2.12 19.89 25.86
CA ALA A 146 1.08 19.03 26.42
C ALA A 146 1.70 17.78 27.07
N PHE A 147 2.73 17.19 26.45
CA PHE A 147 3.48 16.09 27.03
C PHE A 147 4.16 16.48 28.35
N ALA A 148 4.81 17.66 28.41
CA ALA A 148 5.42 18.16 29.64
C ALA A 148 4.39 18.40 30.75
N LEU A 149 3.22 18.98 30.41
CA LEU A 149 2.12 19.20 31.35
C LEU A 149 1.51 17.89 31.84
N ALA A 150 1.33 16.90 30.96
CA ALA A 150 0.83 15.58 31.34
C ALA A 150 1.73 14.94 32.42
N ARG A 151 3.05 14.99 32.25
CA ARG A 151 4.00 14.53 33.28
C ARG A 151 3.93 15.34 34.57
N GLN A 152 3.82 16.67 34.46
CA GLN A 152 3.66 17.54 35.62
C GLN A 152 2.42 17.17 36.44
N PHE A 153 1.32 16.79 35.79
CA PHE A 153 0.10 16.39 36.45
C PHE A 153 -0.01 14.90 36.73
N GLY A 154 0.98 14.08 36.41
CA GLY A 154 0.90 12.62 36.55
C GLY A 154 -0.29 12.04 35.78
N ALA A 155 -0.52 12.51 34.56
CA ALA A 155 -1.65 12.19 33.69
C ALA A 155 -1.26 11.23 32.55
N GLU A 156 -0.11 10.56 32.63
CA GLU A 156 0.42 9.69 31.56
C GLU A 156 -0.57 8.57 31.17
N ASP A 157 -1.22 7.95 32.16
CA ASP A 157 -2.24 6.91 31.93
C ASP A 157 -3.48 7.47 31.20
N ALA A 158 -3.86 8.71 31.50
CA ALA A 158 -4.98 9.37 30.82
C ALA A 158 -4.61 9.74 29.38
N VAL A 159 -3.38 10.19 29.14
CA VAL A 159 -2.87 10.50 27.81
C VAL A 159 -2.84 9.27 26.90
N ALA A 160 -2.66 8.07 27.44
CA ALA A 160 -2.71 6.82 26.67
C ALA A 160 -4.05 6.60 25.95
N ALA A 161 -5.15 7.20 26.42
CA ALA A 161 -6.46 7.13 25.76
C ALA A 161 -6.66 8.21 24.69
N SER A 162 -5.82 9.24 24.64
CA SER A 162 -5.98 10.38 23.73
C SER A 162 -5.93 9.96 22.25
N PRO A 163 -6.73 10.58 21.37
CA PRO A 163 -6.67 10.37 19.92
C PRO A 163 -5.67 11.31 19.21
N VAL A 164 -5.08 12.28 19.92
CA VAL A 164 -4.21 13.33 19.34
C VAL A 164 -2.82 13.38 19.96
N LEU A 165 -2.66 13.03 21.24
CA LEU A 165 -1.38 13.11 21.94
C LEU A 165 -0.49 11.91 21.61
N ARG A 166 0.84 12.14 21.57
CA ARG A 166 1.83 11.09 21.28
C ARG A 166 1.71 9.85 22.17
N GLY A 167 1.45 10.02 23.46
CA GLY A 167 1.28 8.88 24.37
C GLY A 167 0.09 7.98 24.00
N GLY A 168 -0.96 8.54 23.38
CA GLY A 168 -2.08 7.76 22.84
C GLY A 168 -1.70 6.94 21.61
N LEU A 169 -0.81 7.46 20.75
CA LEU A 169 -0.23 6.73 19.63
C LEU A 169 0.66 5.58 20.12
N GLU A 170 1.59 5.86 21.04
CA GLU A 170 2.49 4.84 21.59
C GLU A 170 1.72 3.73 22.31
N ALA A 171 0.68 4.06 23.09
CA ALA A 171 -0.17 3.06 23.73
C ALA A 171 -0.88 2.13 22.72
N ARG A 172 -1.23 2.64 21.54
CA ARG A 172 -1.82 1.84 20.45
C ARG A 172 -0.79 0.92 19.79
N PHE A 173 0.46 1.36 19.61
CA PHE A 173 1.55 0.47 19.20
C PHE A 173 1.78 -0.65 20.23
N THR A 174 1.83 -0.33 21.53
CA THR A 174 1.92 -1.33 22.59
C THR A 174 0.74 -2.32 22.53
N ALA A 175 -0.48 -1.84 22.25
CA ALA A 175 -1.66 -2.68 22.14
C ALA A 175 -1.58 -3.65 20.94
N VAL A 176 -1.05 -3.21 19.80
CA VAL A 176 -0.73 -4.10 18.66
C VAL A 176 0.26 -5.17 19.10
N GLY A 177 1.33 -4.80 19.80
CA GLY A 177 2.33 -5.74 20.31
C GLY A 177 1.72 -6.82 21.21
N ARG A 178 0.86 -6.43 22.15
CA ARG A 178 0.13 -7.37 23.02
C ARG A 178 -0.78 -8.31 22.23
N ALA A 179 -1.51 -7.78 21.24
CA ALA A 179 -2.40 -8.58 20.41
C ALA A 179 -1.62 -9.60 19.56
N LEU A 180 -0.50 -9.18 18.97
CA LEU A 180 0.39 -10.06 18.19
C LEU A 180 0.97 -11.17 19.07
N ALA A 181 1.43 -10.84 20.27
CA ALA A 181 1.95 -11.81 21.23
C ALA A 181 0.90 -12.84 21.67
N ALA A 182 -0.37 -12.42 21.79
CA ALA A 182 -1.48 -13.32 22.10
C ALA A 182 -1.88 -14.23 20.92
N GLY A 183 -1.54 -13.87 19.69
CA GLY A 183 -1.84 -14.65 18.48
C GLY A 183 -3.31 -14.58 18.04
N ASP A 184 -4.11 -13.68 18.60
CA ASP A 184 -5.52 -13.46 18.21
C ASP A 184 -5.60 -12.52 17.00
N THR A 185 -5.85 -13.08 15.82
CA THR A 185 -5.91 -12.31 14.56
C THR A 185 -7.01 -11.25 14.53
N SER A 186 -8.13 -11.43 15.25
CA SER A 186 -9.20 -10.44 15.34
C SER A 186 -8.77 -9.28 16.24
N ALA A 187 -8.21 -9.59 17.41
CA ALA A 187 -7.71 -8.57 18.33
C ALA A 187 -6.58 -7.74 17.70
N VAL A 188 -5.71 -8.37 16.90
CA VAL A 188 -4.66 -7.67 16.13
C VAL A 188 -5.30 -6.73 15.11
N ALA A 189 -6.29 -7.19 14.34
CA ALA A 189 -6.97 -6.34 13.37
C ALA A 189 -7.62 -5.12 14.03
N ASP A 190 -8.28 -5.31 15.16
CA ASP A 190 -8.89 -4.22 15.93
C ASP A 190 -7.83 -3.23 16.46
N ALA A 191 -6.70 -3.74 16.94
CA ALA A 191 -5.61 -2.91 17.45
C ALA A 191 -4.94 -2.09 16.33
N VAL A 192 -4.72 -2.68 15.16
CA VAL A 192 -4.16 -2.00 13.99
C VAL A 192 -5.14 -0.94 13.46
N ARG A 193 -6.44 -1.22 13.36
CA ARG A 193 -7.44 -0.19 13.00
C ARG A 193 -7.43 0.99 13.96
N ARG A 194 -7.44 0.73 15.28
CA ARG A 194 -7.34 1.80 16.29
C ARG A 194 -6.04 2.61 16.21
N LEU A 195 -4.93 1.98 15.80
CA LEU A 195 -3.66 2.64 15.55
C LEU A 195 -3.75 3.59 14.35
N GLU A 196 -4.35 3.13 13.25
CA GLU A 196 -4.55 3.90 12.03
C GLU A 196 -5.53 5.07 12.21
N ASP A 197 -6.54 4.91 13.06
CA ASP A 197 -7.51 5.96 13.39
C ASP A 197 -6.92 7.10 14.24
N HIS A 198 -5.70 6.93 14.77
CA HIS A 198 -5.06 7.96 15.58
C HIS A 198 -4.67 9.18 14.72
N ARG A 199 -4.86 10.41 15.23
CA ARG A 199 -4.68 11.62 14.41
C ARG A 199 -3.24 11.87 13.96
N LEU A 200 -2.27 11.36 14.71
CA LEU A 200 -0.85 11.38 14.34
C LEU A 200 -0.43 10.25 13.37
N ALA A 201 -1.32 9.31 13.03
CA ALA A 201 -1.00 8.21 12.12
C ALA A 201 -0.70 8.69 10.69
N ALA A 202 -1.27 9.82 10.28
CA ALA A 202 -1.05 10.41 8.97
C ALA A 202 0.30 11.15 8.85
N GLU A 203 1.02 11.37 9.96
CA GLU A 203 2.29 12.07 9.93
C GLU A 203 3.32 11.25 9.14
N PRO A 204 4.07 11.86 8.20
CA PRO A 204 5.01 11.13 7.33
C PRO A 204 6.05 10.29 8.10
N GLY A 205 6.42 10.72 9.31
CA GLY A 205 7.36 9.99 10.17
C GLY A 205 6.80 8.68 10.75
N GLU A 206 5.48 8.53 10.85
CA GLU A 206 4.85 7.34 11.46
C GLU A 206 4.47 6.28 10.42
N PHE A 207 4.35 6.66 9.14
CA PHE A 207 3.91 5.77 8.06
C PHE A 207 4.65 4.43 8.07
N ALA A 208 5.99 4.45 8.08
CA ALA A 208 6.79 3.24 8.07
C ALA A 208 6.53 2.32 9.28
N ARG A 209 6.29 2.90 10.46
CA ARG A 209 6.05 2.15 11.69
C ARG A 209 4.66 1.51 11.70
N ILE A 210 3.67 2.22 11.17
CA ILE A 210 2.30 1.72 10.98
C ILE A 210 2.27 0.63 9.91
N GLU A 211 2.98 0.81 8.79
CA GLU A 211 3.13 -0.24 7.78
C GLU A 211 3.72 -1.51 8.38
N ARG A 212 4.75 -1.42 9.23
CA ARG A 212 5.28 -2.60 9.95
C ARG A 212 4.23 -3.29 10.83
N ALA A 213 3.37 -2.53 11.50
CA ALA A 213 2.26 -3.09 12.28
C ALA A 213 1.25 -3.84 11.39
N ARG A 214 0.93 -3.29 10.21
CA ARG A 214 0.12 -3.95 9.17
C ARG A 214 0.78 -5.24 8.68
N MET A 215 2.10 -5.22 8.44
CA MET A 215 2.85 -6.41 8.03
C MET A 215 2.87 -7.49 9.13
N GLY A 216 2.98 -7.10 10.40
CA GLY A 216 2.83 -8.00 11.54
C GLY A 216 1.47 -8.69 11.59
N GLN A 217 0.39 -7.94 11.37
CA GLN A 217 -0.95 -8.49 11.24
C GLN A 217 -1.07 -9.48 10.07
N ARG A 218 -0.54 -9.13 8.90
CA ARG A 218 -0.55 -9.98 7.69
C ARG A 218 0.19 -11.31 7.92
N LEU A 219 1.38 -11.26 8.53
CA LEU A 219 2.13 -12.48 8.88
C LEU A 219 1.43 -13.32 9.94
N GLY A 220 0.81 -12.68 10.94
CA GLY A 220 -0.02 -13.38 11.93
C GLY A 220 -1.17 -14.15 11.28
N ARG A 221 -1.85 -13.56 10.29
CA ARG A 221 -2.90 -14.21 9.49
C ARG A 221 -2.35 -15.34 8.62
N TRP A 222 -1.23 -15.12 7.94
CA TRP A 222 -0.59 -16.15 7.12
C TRP A 222 -0.25 -17.39 7.96
N LEU A 223 0.38 -17.22 9.12
CA LEU A 223 0.70 -18.33 10.02
C LEU A 223 -0.54 -19.00 10.61
N ALA A 224 -1.62 -18.25 10.86
CA ALA A 224 -2.88 -18.82 11.33
C ALA A 224 -3.56 -19.72 10.28
N GLY A 225 -3.27 -19.52 8.99
CA GLY A 225 -3.71 -20.39 7.91
C GLY A 225 -2.94 -21.70 7.77
N ASP A 226 -1.95 -21.96 8.65
CA ASP A 226 -1.06 -23.14 8.65
C ASP A 226 -0.57 -23.52 7.24
N PRO A 227 0.25 -22.65 6.60
CA PRO A 227 0.60 -22.81 5.20
C PRO A 227 1.39 -24.11 4.99
N PRO A 228 0.94 -25.05 4.13
CA PRO A 228 1.57 -26.37 4.01
C PRO A 228 3.05 -26.24 3.63
N ALA A 229 3.93 -27.06 4.19
CA ALA A 229 5.37 -26.99 3.92
C ALA A 229 5.78 -27.72 2.63
N ASP A 230 4.99 -28.70 2.19
CA ASP A 230 5.34 -29.53 1.05
C ASP A 230 4.95 -28.87 -0.28
N ALA A 231 5.82 -29.05 -1.28
CA ALA A 231 5.54 -28.77 -2.67
C ALA A 231 5.77 -30.05 -3.48
N HIS A 232 4.82 -30.41 -4.34
CA HIS A 232 4.90 -31.66 -5.12
C HIS A 232 5.84 -31.56 -6.32
N THR A 233 6.00 -30.35 -6.89
CA THR A 233 6.87 -30.10 -8.03
C THR A 233 7.56 -28.73 -7.91
N VAL A 234 8.67 -28.56 -8.63
CA VAL A 234 9.37 -27.26 -8.78
C VAL A 234 8.43 -26.19 -9.35
N ALA A 235 7.59 -26.56 -10.33
CA ALA A 235 6.63 -25.64 -10.96
C ALA A 235 5.59 -25.13 -9.95
N ASP A 236 5.04 -26.02 -9.12
CA ASP A 236 4.06 -25.65 -8.10
C ASP A 236 4.68 -24.74 -7.04
N ALA A 237 5.93 -25.02 -6.63
CA ALA A 237 6.64 -24.21 -5.66
C ALA A 237 6.88 -22.77 -6.17
N ILE A 238 7.34 -22.62 -7.42
CA ILE A 238 7.56 -21.31 -8.06
C ILE A 238 6.24 -20.55 -8.22
N LYS A 239 5.18 -21.23 -8.68
CA LYS A 239 3.85 -20.63 -8.81
C LYS A 239 3.33 -20.14 -7.46
N ARG A 240 3.44 -20.98 -6.42
CA ARG A 240 3.05 -20.62 -5.06
C ARG A 240 3.89 -19.48 -4.49
N HIS A 241 5.16 -19.39 -4.86
CA HIS A 241 6.02 -18.32 -4.39
C HIS A 241 5.49 -16.94 -4.80
N VAL A 242 5.14 -16.77 -6.08
CA VAL A 242 4.58 -15.50 -6.56
C VAL A 242 3.19 -15.23 -5.99
N ALA A 243 2.36 -16.27 -5.84
CA ALA A 243 0.99 -16.11 -5.36
C ALA A 243 0.87 -15.91 -3.84
N GLU A 244 1.83 -16.40 -3.05
CA GLU A 244 1.70 -16.50 -1.60
C GLU A 244 3.00 -16.22 -0.85
N THR A 245 4.04 -17.05 -1.00
CA THR A 245 5.17 -16.99 -0.03
C THR A 245 6.09 -15.79 -0.25
N GLY A 246 6.16 -15.24 -1.47
CA GLY A 246 6.84 -13.97 -1.74
C GLY A 246 6.15 -12.76 -1.10
N TRP A 247 4.84 -12.84 -0.83
CA TRP A 247 4.13 -11.85 -0.02
C TRP A 247 4.50 -11.98 1.46
N ALA A 248 4.65 -13.21 1.96
CA ALA A 248 5.15 -13.41 3.33
C ALA A 248 6.58 -12.88 3.48
N ASP A 249 7.45 -13.10 2.48
CA ASP A 249 8.81 -12.56 2.46
C ASP A 249 8.80 -11.01 2.43
N LEU A 250 7.90 -10.38 1.68
CA LEU A 250 7.69 -8.92 1.71
C LEU A 250 7.35 -8.42 3.10
N ALA A 251 6.33 -9.00 3.74
CA ALA A 251 5.90 -8.57 5.07
C ALA A 251 6.98 -8.80 6.14
N LEU A 252 7.77 -9.87 6.01
CA LEU A 252 8.88 -10.14 6.92
C LEU A 252 9.99 -9.08 6.78
N GLU A 253 10.36 -8.72 5.55
CA GLU A 253 11.42 -7.75 5.29
C GLU A 253 11.08 -6.37 5.90
N HIS A 254 9.82 -5.94 5.84
CA HIS A 254 9.37 -4.71 6.50
C HIS A 254 9.62 -4.73 8.01
N ILE A 255 9.29 -5.84 8.67
CA ILE A 255 9.48 -5.97 10.12
C ILE A 255 10.97 -5.98 10.47
N GLU A 256 11.77 -6.77 9.75
CA GLU A 256 13.19 -6.97 10.02
C GLU A 256 14.06 -5.76 9.66
N ALA A 257 13.67 -4.96 8.66
CA ALA A 257 14.41 -3.77 8.25
C ALA A 257 14.29 -2.59 9.25
N GLY A 258 13.17 -2.49 9.96
CA GLY A 258 12.83 -1.30 10.74
C GLY A 258 12.71 -1.49 12.25
N GLY A 259 12.32 -2.67 12.73
CA GLY A 259 12.05 -2.91 14.15
C GLY A 259 11.04 -1.94 14.77
N ASP A 260 11.05 -1.83 16.10
CA ASP A 260 10.22 -0.86 16.82
C ASP A 260 10.87 -0.39 18.14
N PRO A 261 10.71 0.89 18.54
CA PRO A 261 11.16 1.37 19.85
C PRO A 261 10.28 0.88 21.02
N ASP A 262 9.01 0.50 20.78
CA ASP A 262 8.14 -0.07 21.83
C ASP A 262 8.62 -1.49 22.18
N PRO A 263 8.98 -1.77 23.45
CA PRO A 263 9.56 -3.05 23.83
C PRO A 263 8.60 -4.24 23.70
N VAL A 264 7.28 -4.00 23.81
CA VAL A 264 6.26 -5.05 23.71
C VAL A 264 6.06 -5.44 22.24
N LEU A 265 5.94 -4.44 21.37
CA LEU A 265 5.82 -4.64 19.93
C LEU A 265 7.09 -5.25 19.34
N LYS A 266 8.27 -4.78 19.77
CA LYS A 266 9.56 -5.37 19.39
C LYS A 266 9.62 -6.87 19.73
N ALA A 267 9.31 -7.26 20.96
CA ALA A 267 9.33 -8.67 21.37
C ALA A 267 8.32 -9.52 20.59
N ALA A 268 7.16 -8.95 20.25
CA ALA A 268 6.17 -9.60 19.39
C ALA A 268 6.70 -9.81 17.96
N TYR A 269 7.38 -8.82 17.38
CA TYR A 269 8.06 -8.95 16.09
C TYR A 269 9.16 -10.00 16.09
N ASP A 270 10.02 -10.03 17.12
CA ASP A 270 11.09 -11.04 17.25
C ASP A 270 10.51 -12.47 17.24
N THR A 271 9.44 -12.68 18.01
CA THR A 271 8.74 -13.96 18.10
C THR A 271 8.07 -14.34 16.78
N LEU A 272 7.36 -13.38 16.17
CA LEU A 272 6.65 -13.58 14.91
C LEU A 272 7.62 -13.88 13.76
N GLY A 273 8.67 -13.07 13.60
CA GLY A 273 9.70 -13.25 12.59
C GLY A 273 10.39 -14.62 12.70
N THR A 274 10.71 -15.06 13.92
CA THR A 274 11.28 -16.40 14.16
C THR A 274 10.36 -17.52 13.65
N ARG A 275 9.05 -17.42 13.93
CA ARG A 275 8.07 -18.42 13.45
C ARG A 275 7.90 -18.42 11.93
N VAL A 276 7.90 -17.23 11.31
CA VAL A 276 7.83 -17.08 9.85
C VAL A 276 9.06 -17.68 9.19
N ARG A 277 10.27 -17.36 9.68
CA ARG A 277 11.53 -17.92 9.17
C ARG A 277 11.58 -19.44 9.28
N GLU A 278 11.17 -20.00 10.42
CA GLU A 278 11.11 -21.46 10.57
C GLU A 278 10.18 -22.11 9.55
N ARG A 279 8.99 -21.53 9.33
CA ARG A 279 8.06 -22.03 8.30
C ARG A 279 8.62 -21.88 6.89
N ARG A 280 9.28 -20.75 6.57
CA ARG A 280 9.95 -20.56 5.27
C ARG A 280 11.11 -21.53 5.07
N ARG A 281 11.90 -21.82 6.12
CA ARG A 281 12.98 -22.81 6.08
C ARG A 281 12.46 -24.21 5.76
N GLN A 282 11.32 -24.62 6.32
CA GLN A 282 10.69 -25.91 5.99
C GLN A 282 10.25 -25.99 4.53
N LEU A 283 9.64 -24.93 4.01
CA LEU A 283 9.25 -24.79 2.60
C LEU A 283 10.48 -24.87 1.67
N ASP A 284 11.53 -24.12 1.99
CA ASP A 284 12.74 -24.08 1.17
C ASP A 284 13.50 -25.41 1.20
N ALA A 285 13.50 -26.13 2.33
CA ALA A 285 14.04 -27.48 2.41
C ALA A 285 13.27 -28.48 1.51
N SER A 286 11.94 -28.41 1.49
CA SER A 286 11.12 -29.24 0.59
C SER A 286 11.36 -28.89 -0.88
N PHE A 287 11.45 -27.60 -1.19
CA PHE A 287 11.75 -27.12 -2.53
C PHE A 287 13.12 -27.59 -3.00
N ALA A 288 14.16 -27.47 -2.18
CA ALA A 288 15.51 -27.86 -2.53
C ALA A 288 15.63 -29.34 -2.89
N ARG A 289 14.93 -30.23 -2.16
CA ARG A 289 14.84 -31.66 -2.52
C ARG A 289 14.19 -31.85 -3.89
N SER A 290 13.05 -31.20 -4.13
CA SER A 290 12.35 -31.28 -5.42
C SER A 290 13.19 -30.72 -6.58
N LEU A 291 13.97 -29.66 -6.32
CA LEU A 291 14.90 -29.07 -7.28
C LEU A 291 16.06 -30.02 -7.61
N ALA A 292 16.64 -30.68 -6.60
CA ALA A 292 17.68 -31.69 -6.79
C ALA A 292 17.17 -32.86 -7.65
N ASP A 293 16.01 -33.40 -7.32
CA ASP A 293 15.40 -34.51 -8.08
C ASP A 293 15.11 -34.11 -9.54
N TRP A 294 14.53 -32.92 -9.75
CA TRP A 294 14.24 -32.41 -11.09
C TRP A 294 15.49 -32.19 -11.94
N THR A 295 16.53 -31.60 -11.34
CA THR A 295 17.80 -31.35 -12.04
C THR A 295 18.50 -32.66 -12.39
N GLN A 296 18.61 -33.59 -11.43
CA GLN A 296 19.25 -34.89 -11.62
C GLN A 296 18.52 -35.73 -12.69
N ALA A 297 17.19 -35.71 -12.69
CA ALA A 297 16.40 -36.43 -13.69
C ALA A 297 16.54 -35.85 -15.11
N GLY A 298 16.98 -34.58 -15.24
CA GLY A 298 17.14 -33.91 -16.53
C GLY A 298 15.83 -33.75 -17.30
N THR A 299 14.69 -33.82 -16.60
CA THR A 299 13.37 -33.72 -17.20
C THR A 299 13.13 -32.33 -17.77
N GLN A 300 12.55 -32.26 -18.97
CA GLN A 300 12.23 -30.98 -19.60
C GLN A 300 11.23 -30.17 -18.76
N PRO A 301 11.30 -28.83 -18.74
CA PRO A 301 10.43 -27.98 -17.92
C PRO A 301 8.93 -28.08 -18.25
N GLY A 302 8.57 -28.60 -19.44
CA GLY A 302 7.18 -28.69 -19.87
C GLY A 302 6.54 -27.30 -20.01
N SER A 303 5.41 -27.07 -19.34
CA SER A 303 4.75 -25.76 -19.31
C SER A 303 5.38 -24.77 -18.33
N MET A 304 6.26 -25.21 -17.42
CA MET A 304 6.97 -24.31 -16.51
C MET A 304 7.87 -23.35 -17.30
N LEU A 305 7.78 -22.06 -17.01
CA LEU A 305 8.62 -21.05 -17.63
C LEU A 305 10.04 -21.13 -17.04
N THR A 306 11.04 -20.95 -17.88
CA THR A 306 12.46 -20.93 -17.51
C THR A 306 13.16 -19.77 -18.20
N VAL A 307 14.29 -19.30 -17.66
CA VAL A 307 15.03 -18.17 -18.26
C VAL A 307 15.32 -18.36 -19.75
N GLU A 308 15.66 -19.57 -20.18
CA GLU A 308 15.97 -19.86 -21.58
C GLU A 308 14.72 -20.02 -22.48
N THR A 309 13.52 -20.21 -21.91
CA THR A 309 12.26 -20.31 -22.67
C THR A 309 11.43 -19.02 -22.63
N PHE A 310 11.77 -18.10 -21.73
CA PHE A 310 11.05 -16.85 -21.47
C PHE A 310 10.86 -15.99 -22.71
N LEU A 311 11.95 -15.66 -23.41
CA LEU A 311 11.87 -14.76 -24.56
C LEU A 311 10.99 -15.33 -25.67
N ASP A 312 11.07 -16.63 -25.96
CA ASP A 312 10.24 -17.24 -27.01
C ASP A 312 8.76 -17.31 -26.62
N ARG A 313 8.45 -17.62 -25.35
CA ARG A 313 7.06 -17.82 -24.88
C ARG A 313 6.34 -16.54 -24.49
N VAL A 314 7.04 -15.53 -23.98
CA VAL A 314 6.45 -14.26 -23.47
C VAL A 314 6.66 -13.12 -24.47
N VAL A 315 7.87 -12.91 -24.96
CA VAL A 315 8.20 -11.78 -25.85
C VAL A 315 7.89 -12.12 -27.31
N GLY A 316 8.18 -13.35 -27.75
CA GLY A 316 7.94 -13.83 -29.11
C GLY A 316 6.52 -13.59 -29.64
N PRO A 317 5.44 -13.90 -28.90
CA PRO A 317 4.07 -13.65 -29.33
C PRO A 317 3.72 -12.18 -29.51
N VAL A 318 4.41 -11.28 -28.79
CA VAL A 318 4.21 -9.82 -28.88
C VAL A 318 4.82 -9.27 -30.16
N VAL A 319 6.01 -9.74 -30.53
CA VAL A 319 6.79 -9.15 -31.63
C VAL A 319 6.56 -9.78 -33.01
N ARG A 320 6.07 -11.03 -33.09
CA ARG A 320 5.90 -11.75 -34.36
C ARG A 320 4.67 -11.34 -35.19
N ARG A 321 3.83 -10.41 -34.73
CA ARG A 321 2.58 -10.04 -35.44
C ARG A 321 2.69 -8.66 -36.09
N THR A 322 2.18 -8.58 -37.33
CA THR A 322 2.02 -7.36 -38.13
C THR A 322 0.98 -6.43 -37.49
N GLY A 323 1.43 -5.29 -36.95
CA GLY A 323 0.64 -4.32 -36.17
C GLY A 323 1.41 -3.81 -34.93
N GLU A 324 2.70 -3.59 -35.11
CA GLU A 324 3.84 -3.85 -34.22
C GLU A 324 3.87 -3.02 -32.94
N ARG A 325 3.54 -3.65 -31.79
CA ARG A 325 3.86 -3.07 -30.48
C ARG A 325 5.31 -3.38 -30.12
N ARG A 326 6.12 -2.34 -29.95
CA ARG A 326 7.49 -2.46 -29.45
C ARG A 326 7.49 -2.98 -28.01
N VAL A 327 8.57 -3.66 -27.64
CA VAL A 327 8.76 -4.20 -26.29
C VAL A 327 9.89 -3.45 -25.62
N LEU A 328 9.65 -3.02 -24.38
CA LEU A 328 10.66 -2.60 -23.43
C LEU A 328 10.81 -3.73 -22.39
N LEU A 329 11.89 -4.49 -22.47
CA LEU A 329 12.25 -5.52 -21.50
C LEU A 329 13.18 -4.92 -20.44
N LEU A 330 12.70 -4.83 -19.20
CA LEU A 330 13.46 -4.34 -18.06
C LEU A 330 13.91 -5.54 -17.21
N VAL A 331 15.22 -5.74 -17.11
CA VAL A 331 15.82 -6.79 -16.26
C VAL A 331 16.40 -6.10 -15.03
N LEU A 332 15.74 -6.25 -13.89
CA LEU A 332 16.24 -5.74 -12.60
C LEU A 332 17.05 -6.86 -11.95
N ASP A 333 18.39 -6.79 -11.99
CA ASP A 333 19.23 -7.88 -11.48
C ASP A 333 18.98 -8.08 -9.98
N GLY A 334 18.77 -9.34 -9.56
CA GLY A 334 18.52 -9.67 -8.16
C GLY A 334 17.10 -9.38 -7.66
N MET A 335 16.13 -9.04 -8.51
CA MET A 335 14.75 -8.77 -8.09
C MET A 335 14.03 -10.05 -7.61
N SER A 336 13.67 -10.09 -6.33
CA SER A 336 12.87 -11.16 -5.72
C SER A 336 11.36 -10.96 -5.94
N ALA A 337 10.57 -12.00 -5.64
CA ALA A 337 9.10 -11.89 -5.67
C ALA A 337 8.56 -10.80 -4.72
N ALA A 338 9.20 -10.59 -3.56
CA ALA A 338 8.83 -9.52 -2.62
C ALA A 338 8.95 -8.13 -3.27
N ILE A 339 10.08 -7.83 -3.91
CA ILE A 339 10.29 -6.56 -4.62
C ILE A 339 9.31 -6.41 -5.79
N ALA A 340 9.11 -7.48 -6.57
CA ALA A 340 8.15 -7.48 -7.67
C ALA A 340 6.71 -7.20 -7.20
N ASN A 341 6.32 -7.68 -6.02
CA ASN A 341 5.02 -7.40 -5.43
C ASN A 341 4.84 -5.91 -5.13
N GLU A 342 5.84 -5.26 -4.52
CA GLU A 342 5.80 -3.81 -4.24
C GLU A 342 5.77 -2.97 -5.51
N LEU A 343 6.69 -3.24 -6.45
CA LEU A 343 6.73 -2.53 -7.73
C LEU A 343 5.43 -2.74 -8.52
N GLY A 344 4.88 -3.95 -8.49
CA GLY A 344 3.60 -4.25 -9.14
C GLY A 344 2.43 -3.50 -8.53
N GLU A 345 2.35 -3.40 -7.19
CA GLU A 345 1.34 -2.57 -6.50
C GLU A 345 1.48 -1.09 -6.86
N GLU A 346 2.70 -0.54 -6.87
CA GLU A 346 2.93 0.86 -7.26
C GLU A 346 2.53 1.10 -8.73
N LEU A 347 2.98 0.25 -9.65
CA LEU A 347 2.72 0.40 -11.09
C LEU A 347 1.25 0.29 -11.46
N ARG A 348 0.47 -0.53 -10.75
CA ARG A 348 -0.99 -0.67 -10.96
C ARG A 348 -1.78 0.63 -10.87
N HIS A 349 -1.23 1.69 -10.25
CA HIS A 349 -1.85 3.02 -10.23
C HIS A 349 -1.81 3.75 -11.58
N SER A 350 -0.92 3.34 -12.49
CA SER A 350 -0.68 4.01 -13.79
C SER A 350 -0.59 3.06 -14.98
N TRP A 351 -0.60 1.73 -14.75
CA TRP A 351 -0.48 0.68 -15.75
C TRP A 351 -1.45 -0.46 -15.47
N ALA A 352 -1.93 -1.13 -16.54
CA ALA A 352 -2.64 -2.39 -16.42
C ALA A 352 -1.63 -3.55 -16.47
N GLU A 353 -1.67 -4.45 -15.47
CA GLU A 353 -0.85 -5.66 -15.44
C GLU A 353 -1.56 -6.81 -16.16
N PHE A 354 -0.81 -7.69 -16.83
CA PHE A 354 -1.34 -8.81 -17.61
C PHE A 354 -0.61 -10.11 -17.26
N ASP A 355 -1.35 -11.22 -17.33
CA ASP A 355 -0.79 -12.55 -17.51
C ASP A 355 -0.37 -12.69 -18.99
N PRO A 356 0.94 -12.80 -19.28
CA PRO A 356 1.41 -12.86 -20.66
C PRO A 356 1.22 -14.24 -21.31
N LEU A 357 0.75 -15.26 -20.56
CA LEU A 357 0.56 -16.63 -21.05
C LEU A 357 -0.93 -17.01 -21.09
N PRO A 358 -1.43 -17.62 -22.18
CA PRO A 358 -2.83 -18.00 -22.33
C PRO A 358 -3.21 -19.30 -21.58
N GLU A 359 -2.39 -19.74 -20.61
CA GLU A 359 -2.50 -21.06 -19.97
C GLU A 359 -3.25 -21.00 -18.63
N GLY A 360 -4.10 -22.00 -18.36
CA GLY A 360 -4.85 -22.15 -17.09
C GLY A 360 -6.14 -21.35 -17.02
N ASP A 361 -6.97 -21.65 -16.02
CA ASP A 361 -8.34 -21.11 -15.93
C ASP A 361 -8.38 -19.65 -15.44
N THR A 362 -7.52 -19.31 -14.48
CA THR A 362 -7.47 -17.96 -13.87
C THR A 362 -6.15 -17.27 -14.18
N PRO A 363 -6.17 -16.02 -14.70
CA PRO A 363 -4.95 -15.28 -14.97
C PRO A 363 -4.26 -14.90 -13.64
N HIS A 364 -2.94 -15.01 -13.62
CA HIS A 364 -2.12 -14.73 -12.44
C HIS A 364 -0.73 -14.24 -12.86
N ARG A 365 -0.06 -13.50 -11.98
CA ARG A 365 1.34 -13.11 -12.16
C ARG A 365 2.20 -14.37 -12.34
N ARG A 366 3.09 -14.34 -13.33
CA ARG A 366 3.94 -15.48 -13.69
C ARG A 366 5.30 -15.39 -13.01
N ALA A 367 5.98 -16.53 -12.94
CA ALA A 367 7.40 -16.62 -12.64
C ALA A 367 8.06 -17.68 -13.52
N MET A 368 9.39 -17.58 -13.61
CA MET A 368 10.24 -18.53 -14.30
C MET A 368 11.33 -19.08 -13.38
N ALA A 369 11.82 -20.28 -13.68
CA ALA A 369 12.98 -20.85 -13.00
C ALA A 369 14.27 -20.26 -13.56
N ALA A 370 15.15 -19.81 -12.67
CA ALA A 370 16.52 -19.41 -12.95
C ALA A 370 17.34 -20.54 -13.61
N ALA A 371 18.45 -20.17 -14.25
CA ALA A 371 19.48 -21.15 -14.61
C ALA A 371 20.33 -21.46 -13.36
N LEU A 372 21.05 -22.59 -13.40
CA LEU A 372 21.80 -23.07 -12.24
C LEU A 372 23.32 -23.06 -12.53
N PRO A 373 24.14 -22.55 -11.60
CA PRO A 373 23.77 -21.84 -10.35
C PRO A 373 23.09 -20.48 -10.61
N THR A 374 22.33 -19.96 -9.65
CA THR A 374 21.54 -18.71 -9.77
C THR A 374 22.42 -17.44 -9.68
N VAL A 375 23.40 -17.36 -10.56
CA VAL A 375 24.33 -16.22 -10.67
C VAL A 375 24.11 -15.49 -11.99
N THR A 376 24.35 -14.18 -12.00
CA THR A 376 24.17 -13.30 -13.16
C THR A 376 24.83 -13.83 -14.44
N ALA A 377 26.09 -14.25 -14.35
CA ALA A 377 26.86 -14.75 -15.49
C ALA A 377 26.27 -16.01 -16.15
N VAL A 378 25.33 -16.68 -15.47
CA VAL A 378 24.63 -17.87 -15.95
C VAL A 378 23.19 -17.50 -16.32
N SER A 379 22.42 -16.98 -15.38
CA SER A 379 20.98 -16.77 -15.60
C SER A 379 20.67 -15.61 -16.55
N ARG A 380 21.36 -14.46 -16.42
CA ARG A 380 21.11 -13.32 -17.31
C ARG A 380 21.57 -13.59 -18.73
N THR A 381 22.75 -14.19 -18.88
CA THR A 381 23.24 -14.61 -20.19
C THR A 381 22.30 -15.65 -20.80
N SER A 382 21.82 -16.62 -20.03
CA SER A 382 20.86 -17.62 -20.53
C SER A 382 19.54 -16.98 -20.99
N LEU A 383 19.05 -15.99 -20.24
CA LEU A 383 17.87 -15.21 -20.58
C LEU A 383 18.04 -14.49 -21.92
N PHE A 384 19.12 -13.71 -22.09
CA PHE A 384 19.36 -12.96 -23.33
C PHE A 384 19.77 -13.82 -24.53
N ALA A 385 20.36 -14.99 -24.29
CA ALA A 385 20.71 -15.94 -25.34
C ALA A 385 19.54 -16.85 -25.76
N GLY A 386 18.47 -16.94 -24.94
CA GLY A 386 17.37 -17.90 -25.16
C GLY A 386 17.83 -19.36 -25.13
N THR A 387 18.95 -19.64 -24.46
CA THR A 387 19.53 -20.98 -24.29
C THR A 387 20.40 -21.00 -23.06
N LEU A 388 20.53 -22.15 -22.39
CA LEU A 388 21.33 -22.28 -21.17
C LEU A 388 22.82 -22.14 -21.49
N MET A 389 23.45 -21.10 -20.94
CA MET A 389 24.88 -20.86 -21.08
C MET A 389 25.42 -19.91 -20.01
N LYS A 390 26.74 -19.94 -19.85
CA LYS A 390 27.51 -18.93 -19.12
C LYS A 390 28.10 -17.92 -20.10
N GLY A 391 28.12 -16.64 -19.75
CA GLY A 391 28.79 -15.62 -20.55
C GLY A 391 28.94 -14.28 -19.85
N THR A 392 29.05 -13.25 -20.68
CA THR A 392 29.32 -11.86 -20.27
C THR A 392 28.34 -10.90 -20.94
N GLN A 393 28.36 -9.63 -20.53
CA GLN A 393 27.58 -8.57 -21.19
C GLN A 393 27.89 -8.46 -22.70
N ALA A 394 29.12 -8.77 -23.13
CA ALA A 394 29.48 -8.79 -24.55
C ALA A 394 28.76 -9.92 -25.31
N ASP A 395 28.56 -11.08 -24.68
CA ASP A 395 27.77 -12.17 -25.24
C ASP A 395 26.29 -11.78 -25.31
N GLU A 396 25.76 -11.14 -24.28
CA GLU A 396 24.38 -10.65 -24.22
C GLU A 396 24.09 -9.67 -25.36
N LYS A 397 24.95 -8.65 -25.56
CA LYS A 397 24.84 -7.67 -26.65
C LYS A 397 24.95 -8.31 -28.04
N ARG A 398 25.71 -9.40 -28.18
CA ARG A 398 25.93 -10.10 -29.45
C ARG A 398 24.81 -11.09 -29.79
N LEU A 399 24.30 -11.82 -28.80
CA LEU A 399 23.36 -12.93 -29.00
C LEU A 399 21.91 -12.47 -29.04
N PHE A 400 21.54 -11.50 -28.22
CA PHE A 400 20.15 -11.04 -28.13
C PHE A 400 19.61 -10.50 -29.47
N PRO A 401 20.30 -9.61 -30.22
CA PRO A 401 19.80 -9.12 -31.51
C PRO A 401 19.71 -10.23 -32.57
N ALA A 402 20.46 -11.31 -32.41
CA ALA A 402 20.52 -12.42 -33.37
C ALA A 402 19.41 -13.47 -33.16
N LEU A 403 18.54 -13.31 -32.15
CA LEU A 403 17.46 -14.26 -31.89
C LEU A 403 16.45 -14.27 -33.03
N LYS A 404 16.07 -15.49 -33.46
CA LYS A 404 15.08 -15.69 -34.53
C LYS A 404 13.71 -15.09 -34.20
N LEU A 405 13.42 -14.87 -32.92
CA LEU A 405 12.12 -14.37 -32.47
C LEU A 405 11.82 -12.96 -32.99
N TRP A 406 12.83 -12.14 -33.28
CA TRP A 406 12.66 -10.76 -33.76
C TRP A 406 12.18 -10.69 -35.21
N GLY A 407 12.27 -11.77 -35.98
CA GLY A 407 11.76 -11.78 -37.36
C GLY A 407 12.41 -10.73 -38.29
N GLY A 408 13.61 -10.25 -37.95
CA GLY A 408 14.31 -9.19 -38.68
C GLY A 408 14.09 -7.77 -38.12
N ALA A 409 13.22 -7.58 -37.13
CA ALA A 409 13.10 -6.32 -36.40
C ALA A 409 14.37 -6.06 -35.58
N PRO A 410 14.82 -4.79 -35.47
CA PRO A 410 15.98 -4.46 -34.65
C PRO A 410 15.68 -4.67 -33.17
N ALA A 411 16.66 -5.21 -32.44
CA ALA A 411 16.58 -5.41 -31.00
C ALA A 411 17.96 -5.17 -30.36
N THR A 412 18.01 -4.49 -29.23
CA THR A 412 19.28 -4.10 -28.58
C THR A 412 19.19 -4.24 -27.07
N VAL A 413 20.30 -4.65 -26.44
CA VAL A 413 20.46 -4.70 -24.98
C VAL A 413 21.36 -3.56 -24.52
N PHE A 414 20.93 -2.86 -23.48
CA PHE A 414 21.67 -1.80 -22.81
C PHE A 414 21.95 -2.18 -21.36
N HIS A 415 23.15 -1.88 -20.89
CA HIS A 415 23.63 -2.10 -19.52
C HIS A 415 23.99 -0.78 -18.87
N LYS A 416 24.33 -0.81 -17.58
CA LYS A 416 24.62 0.34 -16.73
C LYS A 416 25.42 1.47 -17.39
N ASP A 417 26.51 1.13 -18.09
CA ASP A 417 27.36 2.14 -18.74
C ASP A 417 26.67 2.85 -19.90
N ASP A 418 25.74 2.19 -20.58
CA ASP A 418 24.97 2.77 -21.69
C ASP A 418 23.85 3.72 -21.21
N LEU A 419 23.48 3.69 -19.92
CA LEU A 419 22.53 4.64 -19.33
C LEU A 419 23.17 5.99 -18.99
N ARG A 420 24.51 6.08 -18.95
CA ARG A 420 25.22 7.28 -18.52
C ARG A 420 25.06 8.39 -19.57
N THR A 421 24.64 9.57 -19.12
CA THR A 421 24.45 10.74 -19.96
C THR A 421 25.79 11.40 -20.30
N GLU A 422 25.90 11.95 -21.52
CA GLU A 422 27.08 12.73 -21.95
C GLU A 422 26.89 14.23 -21.68
N THR A 423 25.64 14.71 -21.65
CA THR A 423 25.30 16.10 -21.38
C THR A 423 24.30 16.23 -20.23
N ALA A 424 24.23 17.42 -19.62
CA ALA A 424 23.29 17.70 -18.53
C ALA A 424 21.82 17.75 -18.97
N GLY A 425 21.54 17.84 -20.28
CA GLY A 425 20.19 17.88 -20.84
C GLY A 425 19.62 16.51 -21.21
N ASP A 426 20.47 15.50 -21.34
CA ASP A 426 20.05 14.17 -21.75
C ASP A 426 19.49 13.38 -20.56
N THR A 427 18.50 12.53 -20.84
CA THR A 427 17.96 11.61 -19.83
C THR A 427 18.73 10.28 -19.80
N PHE A 428 19.24 9.83 -20.94
CA PHE A 428 20.00 8.59 -21.11
C PHE A 428 21.21 8.81 -22.03
N GLY A 429 22.09 7.82 -22.11
CA GLY A 429 23.17 7.80 -23.10
C GLY A 429 22.65 7.80 -24.55
N PRO A 430 23.45 8.30 -25.51
CA PRO A 430 22.99 8.59 -26.88
C PRO A 430 22.46 7.34 -27.61
N ALA A 431 23.10 6.18 -27.44
CA ALA A 431 22.68 4.95 -28.09
C ALA A 431 21.32 4.42 -27.58
N LEU A 432 21.03 4.59 -26.28
CA LEU A 432 19.74 4.21 -25.71
C LEU A 432 18.64 5.18 -26.15
N THR A 433 18.94 6.49 -26.15
CA THR A 433 18.01 7.52 -26.66
C THR A 433 17.64 7.26 -28.12
N GLU A 434 18.62 7.02 -29.00
CA GLU A 434 18.39 6.70 -30.41
C GLU A 434 17.51 5.45 -30.57
N ALA A 435 17.83 4.37 -29.85
CA ALA A 435 17.05 3.15 -29.91
C ALA A 435 15.63 3.30 -29.37
N LEU A 436 15.39 4.18 -28.39
CA LEU A 436 14.04 4.47 -27.88
C LEU A 436 13.24 5.33 -28.85
N ASP A 437 13.87 6.25 -29.58
CA ASP A 437 13.22 7.20 -30.48
C ASP A 437 12.99 6.67 -31.90
N ASP A 438 13.70 5.64 -32.33
CA ASP A 438 13.66 5.13 -33.72
C ASP A 438 12.31 4.52 -34.16
N GLY A 439 11.38 4.34 -33.23
CA GLY A 439 10.03 3.81 -33.46
C GLY A 439 9.95 2.35 -33.91
N ARG A 440 11.07 1.60 -33.91
CA ARG A 440 11.12 0.22 -34.42
C ARG A 440 11.92 -0.75 -33.55
N THR A 441 12.93 -0.29 -32.83
CA THR A 441 13.82 -1.15 -32.05
C THR A 441 13.12 -1.67 -30.80
N HIS A 442 13.20 -2.98 -30.58
CA HIS A 442 12.88 -3.59 -29.28
C HIS A 442 14.05 -3.35 -28.33
N VAL A 443 13.77 -2.85 -27.15
CA VAL A 443 14.81 -2.39 -26.22
C VAL A 443 14.79 -3.28 -24.99
N ALA A 444 15.95 -3.82 -24.63
CA ALA A 444 16.16 -4.42 -23.32
C ALA A 444 17.13 -3.57 -22.50
N VAL A 445 16.81 -3.31 -21.24
CA VAL A 445 17.67 -2.54 -20.33
C VAL A 445 17.89 -3.33 -19.05
N VAL A 446 19.16 -3.47 -18.66
CA VAL A 446 19.57 -4.11 -17.41
C VAL A 446 19.82 -3.05 -16.34
N LEU A 447 19.09 -3.14 -15.23
CA LEU A 447 19.17 -2.26 -14.07
C LEU A 447 19.68 -3.04 -12.86
N ASN A 448 20.91 -2.79 -12.44
CA ASN A 448 21.60 -3.58 -11.42
C ASN A 448 21.48 -3.01 -9.99
N ALA A 449 20.51 -2.13 -9.75
CA ALA A 449 20.41 -1.33 -8.53
C ALA A 449 20.19 -2.18 -7.25
N ILE A 450 19.50 -3.30 -7.39
CA ILE A 450 19.18 -4.21 -6.27
C ILE A 450 20.45 -4.95 -5.84
N ASP A 451 21.13 -5.64 -6.76
CA ASP A 451 22.41 -6.30 -6.48
C ASP A 451 23.50 -5.34 -5.94
N ASP A 452 23.61 -4.13 -6.51
CA ASP A 452 24.58 -3.12 -6.05
C ASP A 452 24.35 -2.73 -4.58
N ARG A 453 23.08 -2.63 -4.16
CA ARG A 453 22.70 -2.38 -2.76
C ARG A 453 22.98 -3.61 -1.89
N LEU A 454 22.56 -4.81 -2.29
CA LEU A 454 22.80 -6.06 -1.53
C LEU A 454 24.30 -6.34 -1.30
N ALA A 455 25.17 -5.89 -2.20
CA ALA A 455 26.62 -6.05 -2.05
C ALA A 455 27.25 -5.12 -1.00
N LYS A 456 26.61 -3.99 -0.66
CA LYS A 456 27.24 -2.89 0.08
C LYS A 456 26.49 -2.47 1.34
N GLU A 457 25.16 -2.47 1.30
CA GLU A 457 24.33 -1.77 2.29
C GLU A 457 23.10 -2.60 2.64
N GLN A 458 22.89 -2.85 3.95
CA GLN A 458 21.62 -3.36 4.41
C GLN A 458 20.59 -2.24 4.35
N LYS A 459 19.44 -2.52 3.73
CA LYS A 459 18.32 -1.60 3.75
C LYS A 459 17.75 -1.54 5.16
N LEU A 460 17.82 -0.36 5.76
CA LEU A 460 17.28 -0.04 7.08
C LEU A 460 16.12 0.94 6.92
N GLY A 461 15.08 0.82 7.74
CA GLY A 461 13.94 1.75 7.73
C GLY A 461 12.62 1.06 7.39
N ASP A 462 12.01 1.43 6.26
CA ASP A 462 10.67 0.95 5.87
C ASP A 462 10.70 -0.36 5.07
N GLY A 463 11.86 -0.86 4.65
CA GLY A 463 12.01 -2.08 3.83
C GLY A 463 11.51 -1.93 2.38
N ALA A 464 10.59 -0.99 2.12
CA ALA A 464 9.82 -0.86 0.89
C ALA A 464 10.63 -0.40 -0.32
N TRP A 465 10.61 -1.15 -1.41
CA TRP A 465 11.19 -0.76 -2.71
C TRP A 465 10.17 0.00 -3.54
N ARG A 466 10.58 1.19 -4.00
CA ARG A 466 9.76 2.05 -4.86
C ARG A 466 10.37 2.15 -6.25
N ILE A 467 9.59 2.59 -7.22
CA ILE A 467 10.09 2.85 -8.58
C ILE A 467 11.28 3.83 -8.54
N ASP A 468 11.23 4.83 -7.65
CA ASP A 468 12.30 5.83 -7.47
C ASP A 468 13.58 5.28 -6.84
N ASP A 469 13.53 4.09 -6.22
CA ASP A 469 14.72 3.43 -5.68
C ASP A 469 15.59 2.77 -6.77
N VAL A 470 15.03 2.59 -7.98
CA VAL A 470 15.71 1.96 -9.12
C VAL A 470 16.04 3.04 -10.14
N PRO A 471 17.31 3.51 -10.21
CA PRO A 471 17.70 4.60 -11.10
C PRO A 471 17.32 4.34 -12.56
N GLY A 472 16.66 5.32 -13.19
CA GLY A 472 16.23 5.28 -14.58
C GLY A 472 14.92 4.52 -14.84
N LEU A 473 14.38 3.77 -13.87
CA LEU A 473 13.16 3.00 -14.06
C LEU A 473 11.95 3.89 -14.38
N ARG A 474 11.76 4.99 -13.63
CA ARG A 474 10.65 5.93 -13.86
C ARG A 474 10.72 6.56 -15.25
N GLU A 475 11.90 6.98 -15.67
CA GLU A 475 12.14 7.62 -16.96
C GLU A 475 11.87 6.64 -18.10
N LEU A 476 12.35 5.39 -18.00
CA LEU A 476 12.12 4.33 -18.98
C LEU A 476 10.63 4.00 -19.13
N LEU A 477 9.90 3.90 -18.00
CA LEU A 477 8.45 3.70 -17.99
C LEU A 477 7.72 4.89 -18.65
N ARG A 478 8.14 6.13 -18.38
CA ARG A 478 7.56 7.33 -18.99
C ARG A 478 7.71 7.31 -20.52
N VAL A 479 8.88 6.92 -21.02
CA VAL A 479 9.12 6.77 -22.46
C VAL A 479 8.26 5.65 -23.04
N ALA A 480 8.20 4.49 -22.38
CA ALA A 480 7.37 3.38 -22.82
C ALA A 480 5.88 3.74 -22.90
N ALA A 481 5.36 4.50 -21.94
CA ALA A 481 3.98 4.98 -21.96
C ALA A 481 3.73 5.90 -23.16
N THR A 482 4.63 6.86 -23.38
CA THR A 482 4.55 7.82 -24.50
C THR A 482 4.60 7.13 -25.86
N GLN A 483 5.43 6.09 -25.98
CA GLN A 483 5.63 5.32 -27.21
C GLN A 483 4.67 4.12 -27.35
N GLY A 484 3.75 3.93 -26.40
CA GLY A 484 2.79 2.81 -26.42
C GLY A 484 3.43 1.42 -26.34
N MET A 485 4.63 1.30 -25.78
CA MET A 485 5.37 0.03 -25.71
C MET A 485 4.71 -0.96 -24.74
N ALA A 486 4.88 -2.25 -25.00
CA ALA A 486 4.66 -3.29 -23.99
C ALA A 486 5.86 -3.32 -23.05
N VAL A 487 5.62 -3.18 -21.76
CA VAL A 487 6.67 -3.24 -20.75
C VAL A 487 6.67 -4.63 -20.13
N VAL A 488 7.81 -5.31 -20.14
CA VAL A 488 7.98 -6.56 -19.41
C VAL A 488 9.10 -6.36 -18.41
N ILE A 489 8.80 -6.54 -17.13
CA ILE A 489 9.73 -6.38 -16.02
C ILE A 489 10.04 -7.77 -15.45
N THR A 490 11.31 -8.12 -15.35
CA THR A 490 11.75 -9.40 -14.81
C THR A 490 13.14 -9.29 -14.17
N SER A 491 13.75 -10.42 -13.82
CA SER A 491 15.09 -10.50 -13.25
C SER A 491 15.92 -11.58 -13.93
N ASP A 492 17.19 -11.66 -13.57
CA ASP A 492 18.07 -12.78 -13.87
C ASP A 492 18.03 -13.86 -12.79
N HIS A 493 17.92 -13.48 -11.52
CA HIS A 493 17.71 -14.34 -10.36
C HIS A 493 17.06 -13.54 -9.24
N GLY A 494 16.46 -14.22 -8.26
CA GLY A 494 16.13 -13.54 -7.02
C GLY A 494 17.32 -13.47 -6.06
N HIS A 495 17.06 -13.12 -4.81
CA HIS A 495 18.07 -13.01 -3.76
C HIS A 495 17.52 -13.44 -2.40
N VAL A 496 18.44 -13.66 -1.46
CA VAL A 496 18.16 -13.74 -0.03
C VAL A 496 18.84 -12.59 0.70
N VAL A 497 18.19 -12.04 1.72
CA VAL A 497 18.72 -10.96 2.55
C VAL A 497 19.44 -11.58 3.76
N ASP A 498 20.65 -11.14 4.07
CA ASP A 498 21.35 -11.59 5.29
C ASP A 498 20.92 -10.71 6.47
N ARG A 499 20.11 -11.31 7.35
CA ARG A 499 19.72 -10.74 8.64
C ARG A 499 20.29 -11.54 9.82
N HIS A 500 20.39 -12.87 9.67
CA HIS A 500 20.75 -13.82 10.73
C HIS A 500 21.87 -14.79 10.29
N GLY A 501 22.55 -14.49 9.18
CA GLY A 501 23.29 -15.46 8.41
C GLY A 501 24.45 -16.12 9.16
N THR A 502 24.53 -17.44 9.07
CA THR A 502 25.64 -18.25 9.57
C THR A 502 26.64 -18.52 8.44
N LYS A 503 27.93 -18.38 8.73
CA LYS A 503 28.97 -18.82 7.80
C LYS A 503 29.10 -20.34 7.86
N VAL A 504 28.95 -21.00 6.71
CA VAL A 504 29.21 -22.43 6.53
C VAL A 504 30.65 -22.57 6.07
N ASP A 505 31.42 -23.43 6.76
CA ASP A 505 32.82 -23.67 6.40
C ASP A 505 32.92 -24.58 5.18
N THR A 506 33.81 -24.24 4.26
CA THR A 506 34.09 -24.99 3.03
C THR A 506 35.49 -25.58 3.09
N ALA A 507 35.67 -26.77 2.50
CA ALA A 507 36.98 -27.43 2.44
C ALA A 507 37.95 -26.74 1.45
N GLY A 508 37.44 -25.88 0.56
CA GLY A 508 38.20 -25.08 -0.39
C GLY A 508 37.51 -23.75 -0.71
N ASP A 509 38.01 -23.02 -1.70
CA ASP A 509 37.43 -21.73 -2.06
C ASP A 509 36.04 -21.90 -2.71
N PRO A 510 34.99 -21.28 -2.15
CA PRO A 510 33.65 -21.38 -2.72
C PRO A 510 33.58 -20.62 -4.05
N ALA A 511 32.78 -21.13 -4.98
CA ALA A 511 32.61 -20.51 -6.30
C ALA A 511 31.75 -19.24 -6.25
N SER A 512 30.88 -19.11 -5.23
CA SER A 512 30.16 -17.88 -4.90
C SER A 512 29.84 -17.82 -3.40
N ALA A 513 29.04 -16.83 -2.98
CA ALA A 513 28.52 -16.78 -1.62
C ALA A 513 27.63 -17.98 -1.25
N ARG A 514 27.04 -18.67 -2.25
CA ARG A 514 25.96 -19.65 -2.02
C ARG A 514 26.07 -20.96 -2.80
N HIS A 515 27.11 -21.14 -3.61
CA HIS A 515 27.46 -22.46 -4.14
C HIS A 515 28.97 -22.68 -4.18
N GLN A 516 29.35 -23.95 -4.18
CA GLN A 516 30.70 -24.44 -4.36
C GLN A 516 30.73 -25.63 -5.32
N LEU A 517 31.92 -25.98 -5.78
CA LEU A 517 32.11 -27.20 -6.56
C LEU A 517 32.08 -28.43 -5.64
N PRO A 518 31.62 -29.60 -6.12
CA PRO A 518 31.60 -30.82 -5.33
C PRO A 518 33.01 -31.18 -4.83
N GLY A 519 33.14 -31.38 -3.52
CA GLY A 519 34.37 -31.83 -2.85
C GLY A 519 34.28 -33.26 -2.35
N ALA A 520 35.33 -33.75 -1.69
CA ALA A 520 35.39 -35.10 -1.12
C ALA A 520 34.71 -35.25 0.26
N GLY A 521 34.20 -34.15 0.84
CA GLY A 521 33.54 -34.13 2.15
C GLY A 521 32.03 -34.42 2.10
N PRO A 522 31.41 -34.76 3.24
CA PRO A 522 29.96 -34.92 3.33
C PRO A 522 29.25 -33.57 3.14
N LEU A 523 28.01 -33.61 2.64
CA LEU A 523 27.13 -32.43 2.59
C LEU A 523 26.78 -31.95 3.99
N ALA A 524 26.85 -30.65 4.22
CA ALA A 524 26.32 -30.04 5.43
C ALA A 524 24.77 -30.05 5.43
N GLU A 525 24.16 -29.88 6.60
CA GLU A 525 22.70 -29.89 6.79
C GLU A 525 21.95 -28.94 5.84
N ARG A 526 22.58 -27.82 5.50
CA ARG A 526 22.02 -26.69 4.74
C ARG A 526 22.40 -26.70 3.27
N GLU A 527 23.03 -27.78 2.81
CA GLU A 527 23.52 -27.95 1.45
C GLU A 527 22.65 -28.92 0.66
N VAL A 528 22.58 -28.70 -0.65
CA VAL A 528 21.97 -29.62 -1.60
C VAL A 528 22.86 -29.77 -2.83
N THR A 529 22.98 -30.98 -3.35
CA THR A 529 23.65 -31.22 -4.63
C THR A 529 22.67 -31.01 -5.77
N LEU A 530 23.04 -30.16 -6.73
CA LEU A 530 22.31 -29.96 -7.98
C LEU A 530 23.18 -30.47 -9.11
N SER A 531 22.63 -31.32 -9.98
CA SER A 531 23.38 -31.90 -11.09
C SER A 531 22.52 -32.05 -12.33
N GLY A 532 23.11 -32.10 -13.52
CA GLY A 532 22.39 -32.38 -14.77
C GLY A 532 22.31 -31.20 -15.73
N PRO A 533 21.53 -31.30 -16.82
CA PRO A 533 21.64 -30.41 -18.00
C PRO A 533 21.42 -28.92 -17.72
N ARG A 534 20.72 -28.56 -16.64
CA ARG A 534 20.49 -27.17 -16.23
C ARG A 534 21.62 -26.55 -15.43
N VAL A 535 22.54 -27.37 -14.91
CA VAL A 535 23.73 -26.91 -14.19
C VAL A 535 24.81 -26.63 -15.24
N VAL A 536 25.03 -25.36 -15.55
CA VAL A 536 25.92 -24.94 -16.64
C VAL A 536 27.28 -24.42 -16.18
N TRP A 537 27.59 -24.58 -14.90
CA TRP A 537 28.88 -24.24 -14.31
C TRP A 537 29.43 -25.43 -13.53
N PRO A 538 30.74 -25.74 -13.60
CA PRO A 538 31.78 -25.06 -14.40
C PRO A 538 31.71 -25.35 -15.90
N GLU A 539 31.06 -26.46 -16.27
CA GLU A 539 30.69 -26.82 -17.64
C GLU A 539 29.21 -27.20 -17.76
N PRO A 540 28.63 -27.22 -18.97
CA PRO A 540 27.27 -27.70 -19.19
C PRO A 540 27.05 -29.14 -18.72
N GLY A 541 26.01 -29.38 -17.92
CA GLY A 541 25.68 -30.70 -17.39
C GLY A 541 26.41 -31.07 -16.11
N ALA A 542 27.10 -30.12 -15.47
CA ALA A 542 27.93 -30.36 -14.30
C ALA A 542 27.12 -30.60 -13.01
N SER A 543 27.83 -30.63 -11.89
CA SER A 543 27.28 -30.75 -10.55
C SER A 543 27.85 -29.64 -9.66
N VAL A 544 27.02 -29.08 -8.78
CA VAL A 544 27.37 -28.07 -7.78
C VAL A 544 26.74 -28.41 -6.43
N ILE A 545 27.35 -27.93 -5.35
CA ILE A 545 26.75 -27.94 -4.01
C ILE A 545 26.26 -26.53 -3.72
N ALA A 546 24.98 -26.37 -3.42
CA ALA A 546 24.33 -25.08 -3.21
C ALA A 546 23.67 -25.00 -1.83
N LEU A 547 23.70 -23.81 -1.22
CA LEU A 547 22.96 -23.52 0.00
C LEU A 547 21.48 -23.32 -0.33
N TRP A 548 20.60 -23.98 0.41
CA TRP A 548 19.15 -23.87 0.19
C TRP A 548 18.43 -22.94 1.17
N ASP A 549 18.99 -22.68 2.35
CA ASP A 549 18.37 -21.79 3.35
C ASP A 549 18.83 -20.34 3.18
N ALA A 550 17.96 -19.38 3.48
CA ALA A 550 18.28 -17.96 3.35
C ALA A 550 19.38 -17.48 4.33
N ASP A 551 19.49 -18.11 5.50
CA ASP A 551 20.37 -17.69 6.60
C ASP A 551 21.78 -18.33 6.58
N SER A 552 22.29 -18.67 5.39
CA SER A 552 23.63 -19.24 5.24
C SER A 552 24.45 -18.60 4.13
N ARG A 553 25.77 -18.61 4.30
CA ARG A 553 26.74 -18.17 3.29
C ARG A 553 28.07 -18.90 3.43
N TYR A 554 28.82 -19.00 2.34
CA TYR A 554 30.22 -19.45 2.38
C TYR A 554 31.21 -18.29 2.52
N THR A 555 30.87 -17.12 2.00
CA THR A 555 31.77 -15.96 1.93
C THR A 555 31.64 -15.02 3.14
N ALA A 556 32.38 -13.91 3.10
CA ALA A 556 32.22 -12.82 4.05
C ALA A 556 30.80 -12.22 4.03
N LEU A 557 30.45 -11.54 5.13
CA LEU A 557 29.16 -10.89 5.32
C LEU A 557 28.93 -9.79 4.26
N LYS A 558 27.72 -9.74 3.72
CA LYS A 558 27.13 -8.74 2.82
C LYS A 558 25.66 -8.56 3.23
N ALA A 559 24.96 -7.60 2.63
CA ALA A 559 23.55 -7.37 2.96
C ALA A 559 22.61 -8.42 2.35
N GLY A 560 23.01 -9.06 1.26
CA GLY A 560 22.30 -10.21 0.72
C GLY A 560 23.14 -10.97 -0.30
N TYR A 561 22.57 -12.06 -0.80
CA TYR A 561 23.26 -13.03 -1.63
C TYR A 561 22.35 -13.65 -2.67
N HIS A 562 23.00 -14.23 -3.68
CA HIS A 562 22.40 -15.09 -4.69
C HIS A 562 23.41 -16.22 -5.03
N GLY A 563 23.05 -17.12 -5.94
CA GLY A 563 23.88 -18.23 -6.40
C GLY A 563 23.63 -19.58 -5.74
N GLY A 564 22.62 -19.69 -4.88
CA GLY A 564 22.20 -20.90 -4.17
C GLY A 564 20.99 -21.60 -4.78
N ALA A 565 20.24 -22.28 -3.92
CA ALA A 565 19.10 -23.14 -4.27
C ALA A 565 17.82 -22.79 -3.49
N SER A 566 17.77 -21.64 -2.81
CA SER A 566 16.55 -21.22 -2.13
C SER A 566 15.45 -20.90 -3.14
N LEU A 567 14.19 -21.04 -2.72
CA LEU A 567 13.05 -20.72 -3.59
C LEU A 567 13.08 -19.24 -4.02
N ALA A 568 13.47 -18.35 -3.12
CA ALA A 568 13.60 -16.92 -3.38
C ALA A 568 14.66 -16.59 -4.43
N GLU A 569 15.73 -17.40 -4.56
CA GLU A 569 16.75 -17.22 -5.59
C GLU A 569 16.33 -17.80 -6.96
N VAL A 570 15.65 -18.95 -6.95
CA VAL A 570 15.30 -19.68 -8.18
C VAL A 570 14.05 -19.14 -8.87
N ALA A 571 13.07 -18.66 -8.10
CA ALA A 571 11.81 -18.14 -8.62
C ALA A 571 11.93 -16.68 -9.06
N ILE A 572 11.92 -16.45 -10.37
CA ILE A 572 12.06 -15.11 -10.95
C ILE A 572 10.69 -14.59 -11.38
N PRO A 573 10.20 -13.47 -10.81
CA PRO A 573 8.91 -12.88 -11.19
C PRO A 573 8.93 -12.32 -12.62
N VAL A 574 7.78 -12.39 -13.29
CA VAL A 574 7.52 -11.80 -14.61
C VAL A 574 6.30 -10.91 -14.50
N LEU A 575 6.49 -9.60 -14.64
CA LEU A 575 5.40 -8.62 -14.71
C LEU A 575 5.28 -8.11 -16.14
N ALA A 576 4.07 -8.09 -16.69
CA ALA A 576 3.79 -7.59 -18.01
C ALA A 576 2.78 -6.45 -17.92
N PHE A 577 3.12 -5.29 -18.46
CA PHE A 577 2.34 -4.07 -18.33
C PHE A 577 2.03 -3.43 -19.69
N LEU A 578 0.84 -2.84 -19.77
CA LEU A 578 0.46 -1.95 -20.86
C LEU A 578 -0.08 -0.63 -20.28
N PRO A 579 0.10 0.49 -21.01
CA PRO A 579 -0.59 1.72 -20.66
C PRO A 579 -2.10 1.47 -20.65
N PHE A 580 -2.82 2.15 -19.75
CA PHE A 580 -4.27 1.98 -19.67
C PHE A 580 -4.96 2.25 -21.01
N GLY A 581 -5.94 1.38 -21.34
CA GLY A 581 -6.72 1.47 -22.58
C GLY A 581 -5.99 1.01 -23.84
N ALA A 582 -4.74 0.54 -23.74
CA ALA A 582 -4.03 0.00 -24.89
C ALA A 582 -4.50 -1.43 -25.21
N GLU A 583 -4.62 -1.77 -26.50
CA GLU A 583 -5.08 -3.10 -26.91
C GLU A 583 -4.04 -4.19 -26.55
N PRO A 584 -4.42 -5.23 -25.79
CA PRO A 584 -3.47 -6.24 -25.35
C PRO A 584 -3.04 -7.19 -26.47
N PRO A 585 -1.78 -7.66 -26.47
CA PRO A 585 -1.34 -8.75 -27.33
C PRO A 585 -2.25 -9.98 -27.20
N LYS A 586 -2.43 -10.72 -28.29
CA LYS A 586 -3.29 -11.92 -28.28
C LYS A 586 -2.83 -12.91 -27.21
N GLY A 587 -3.75 -13.30 -26.33
CA GLY A 587 -3.49 -14.27 -25.26
C GLY A 587 -3.06 -13.64 -23.93
N TRP A 588 -2.75 -12.34 -23.92
CA TRP A 588 -2.59 -11.61 -22.67
C TRP A 588 -3.95 -11.42 -22.01
N ARG A 589 -4.00 -11.66 -20.70
CA ARG A 589 -5.21 -11.54 -19.90
C ARG A 589 -4.96 -10.58 -18.76
N GLU A 590 -5.77 -9.54 -18.64
CA GLU A 590 -5.60 -8.51 -17.61
C GLU A 590 -5.67 -9.14 -16.22
N LEU A 591 -4.76 -8.74 -15.35
CA LEU A 591 -4.71 -9.16 -13.95
C LEU A 591 -5.54 -8.21 -13.10
N GLY A 592 -6.36 -8.79 -12.23
CA GLY A 592 -6.91 -8.08 -11.09
C GLY A 592 -5.89 -7.97 -9.95
N ASP A 593 -6.42 -7.75 -8.75
CA ASP A 593 -5.62 -7.79 -7.53
C ASP A 593 -4.88 -9.12 -7.39
N GLN A 594 -3.57 -9.05 -7.18
CA GLN A 594 -2.70 -10.21 -7.01
C GLN A 594 -2.38 -10.51 -5.54
N ARG A 595 -2.90 -9.70 -4.61
CA ARG A 595 -2.74 -9.91 -3.17
C ARG A 595 -3.47 -11.19 -2.76
N PRO A 596 -2.82 -12.09 -1.99
CA PRO A 596 -3.49 -13.30 -1.51
C PRO A 596 -4.59 -12.95 -0.52
N VAL A 597 -5.57 -13.83 -0.36
CA VAL A 597 -6.76 -13.60 0.49
C VAL A 597 -6.39 -13.17 1.92
N TRP A 598 -5.34 -13.75 2.51
CA TRP A 598 -4.90 -13.41 3.87
C TRP A 598 -4.22 -12.03 3.98
N TRP A 599 -3.83 -11.42 2.87
CA TRP A 599 -3.20 -10.09 2.82
C TRP A 599 -4.19 -8.96 3.11
N ALA A 600 -5.39 -9.06 2.53
CA ALA A 600 -6.48 -8.09 2.62
C ALA A 600 -7.84 -8.80 2.51
N PRO A 601 -8.28 -9.54 3.55
CA PRO A 601 -9.51 -10.36 3.50
C PRO A 601 -10.79 -9.53 3.34
N GLU A 602 -10.75 -8.26 3.75
CA GLU A 602 -11.88 -7.32 3.66
C GLU A 602 -12.11 -6.82 2.22
N GLU A 603 -11.07 -6.88 1.38
CA GLU A 603 -11.11 -6.40 -0.01
C GLU A 603 -11.44 -7.53 -1.00
N THR A 604 -11.30 -8.79 -0.59
CA THR A 604 -11.53 -9.99 -1.42
C THR A 604 -13.00 -10.41 -1.53
N GLY A 605 -13.92 -9.67 -0.90
CA GLY A 605 -15.37 -9.92 -0.91
C GLY A 605 -16.16 -9.35 -2.10
N LYS A 606 -15.50 -8.73 -3.09
CA LYS A 606 -16.17 -8.29 -4.33
C LYS A 606 -16.20 -9.42 -5.36
N PRO A 607 -17.35 -10.07 -5.65
CA PRO A 607 -17.41 -11.05 -6.73
C PRO A 607 -17.10 -10.37 -8.06
N PRO A 608 -16.37 -11.02 -8.99
CA PRO A 608 -16.31 -10.58 -10.37
C PRO A 608 -17.73 -10.59 -10.93
N LEU A 609 -18.18 -9.48 -11.51
CA LEU A 609 -19.40 -9.47 -12.29
C LEU A 609 -19.28 -10.55 -13.37
N PRO A 610 -20.22 -11.50 -13.49
CA PRO A 610 -20.16 -12.51 -14.53
C PRO A 610 -20.22 -11.85 -15.91
N ASP A 611 -19.29 -12.23 -16.78
CA ASP A 611 -19.24 -11.84 -18.19
C ASP A 611 -20.59 -12.17 -18.88
N GLU A 612 -21.41 -11.16 -19.13
CA GLU A 612 -22.65 -11.29 -19.91
C GLU A 612 -22.43 -11.66 -21.39
N HIS A 613 -21.18 -11.84 -21.84
CA HIS A 613 -20.90 -12.26 -23.22
C HIS A 613 -20.86 -13.79 -23.43
N ALA A 614 -20.91 -14.61 -22.38
CA ALA A 614 -20.93 -16.08 -22.53
C ALA A 614 -22.34 -16.69 -22.68
N ALA A 615 -23.42 -15.93 -22.50
CA ALA A 615 -24.79 -16.45 -22.47
C ALA A 615 -25.63 -16.18 -23.74
N ARG A 616 -25.01 -16.18 -24.93
CA ARG A 616 -25.74 -16.19 -26.21
C ARG A 616 -25.30 -17.34 -27.11
N SER A 617 -25.48 -18.56 -26.63
CA SER A 617 -25.73 -19.72 -27.50
C SER A 617 -26.30 -20.86 -26.65
N GLY A 618 -27.54 -21.29 -26.93
CA GLY A 618 -28.11 -22.49 -26.30
C GLY A 618 -29.61 -22.45 -25.95
N THR A 619 -30.46 -22.53 -26.96
CA THR A 619 -31.72 -23.33 -27.03
C THR A 619 -32.63 -23.48 -25.80
N ALA A 620 -33.82 -22.86 -25.90
CA ALA A 620 -35.17 -23.33 -25.59
C ALA A 620 -35.42 -24.49 -24.59
N LYS A 621 -36.21 -24.21 -23.54
CA LYS A 621 -37.55 -24.81 -23.30
C LYS A 621 -38.33 -24.12 -22.18
N ALA A 622 -39.65 -24.15 -22.34
CA ALA A 622 -40.68 -23.42 -21.60
C ALA A 622 -41.11 -24.08 -20.27
N SER A 623 -41.61 -23.27 -19.32
CA SER A 623 -42.94 -23.46 -18.72
C SER A 623 -43.37 -22.22 -17.91
N ALA A 624 -44.69 -22.09 -17.75
CA ALA A 624 -45.45 -20.86 -17.54
C ALA A 624 -45.92 -20.67 -16.05
N PRO A 625 -46.61 -19.56 -15.71
CA PRO A 625 -46.56 -18.89 -14.40
C PRO A 625 -47.81 -19.09 -13.52
N LYS A 626 -47.75 -18.70 -12.24
CA LYS A 626 -48.95 -18.29 -11.47
C LYS A 626 -48.68 -17.08 -10.57
N LYS A 627 -49.70 -16.23 -10.50
CA LYS A 627 -49.83 -14.91 -9.87
C LYS A 627 -51.08 -14.95 -8.94
N PRO A 628 -51.49 -13.86 -8.26
CA PRO A 628 -51.25 -13.57 -6.84
C PRO A 628 -52.56 -13.45 -6.02
N THR A 629 -52.49 -13.26 -4.69
CA THR A 629 -53.63 -12.74 -3.91
C THR A 629 -53.21 -11.81 -2.77
N ALA A 630 -54.07 -10.82 -2.53
CA ALA A 630 -53.84 -9.58 -1.80
C ALA A 630 -54.55 -9.52 -0.43
N ARG A 631 -54.30 -8.40 0.28
CA ARG A 631 -54.97 -7.82 1.48
C ARG A 631 -54.25 -8.14 2.81
N THR A 632 -54.04 -7.24 3.79
CA THR A 632 -54.71 -5.96 4.13
C THR A 632 -53.84 -5.15 5.09
N LYS A 633 -53.89 -3.81 4.97
CA LYS A 633 -53.36 -2.83 5.96
C LYS A 633 -54.27 -2.74 7.19
N ARG A 634 -53.69 -2.77 8.40
CA ARG A 634 -53.96 -1.88 9.54
C ARG A 634 -53.28 -2.42 10.81
N ASP A 635 -52.24 -1.70 11.25
CA ASP A 635 -51.89 -1.39 12.64
C ASP A 635 -50.38 -1.19 12.78
N GLN A 636 -49.92 -0.01 12.35
CA GLN A 636 -48.66 0.57 12.81
C GLN A 636 -48.95 2.02 13.20
N ALA A 637 -49.50 2.19 14.39
CA ALA A 637 -49.67 3.49 15.03
C ALA A 637 -49.52 3.37 16.55
N GLN A 638 -48.48 2.68 17.03
CA GLN A 638 -48.04 2.74 18.44
C GLN A 638 -46.76 1.92 18.69
N VAL A 639 -45.56 2.38 18.26
CA VAL A 639 -44.24 2.00 18.88
C VAL A 639 -43.15 3.08 18.65
N ALA A 640 -43.33 4.08 17.76
CA ALA A 640 -42.30 5.09 17.49
C ALA A 640 -42.11 6.20 18.58
N ARG A 641 -42.23 5.86 19.86
CA ARG A 641 -41.76 6.72 20.95
C ARG A 641 -40.98 5.87 21.92
N MET A 642 -39.71 6.27 22.11
CA MET A 642 -38.69 5.71 22.98
C MET A 642 -37.80 4.67 22.28
N HIS A 643 -36.65 5.13 21.79
CA HIS A 643 -35.30 4.60 22.02
C HIS A 643 -34.33 5.39 21.12
N HIS A 644 -33.80 6.50 21.64
CA HIS A 644 -32.61 7.17 21.10
C HIS A 644 -31.41 6.65 21.89
N GLY A 645 -30.37 6.16 21.19
CA GLY A 645 -29.10 5.77 21.79
C GLY A 645 -28.49 4.50 21.21
N ALA A 646 -28.21 4.46 19.91
CA ALA A 646 -27.31 3.47 19.30
C ALA A 646 -26.58 4.11 18.11
N LEU A 647 -25.26 3.91 18.06
CA LEU A 647 -24.30 4.56 17.18
C LEU A 647 -24.09 3.74 15.90
N PHE A 648 -25.12 3.62 15.04
CA PHE A 648 -25.03 3.17 13.64
C PHE A 648 -26.21 3.74 12.84
N ASP A 649 -25.94 4.40 11.71
CA ASP A 649 -27.00 4.75 10.76
C ASP A 649 -27.38 3.50 9.96
N VAL A 650 -28.49 2.89 10.36
CA VAL A 650 -29.14 1.78 9.66
C VAL A 650 -30.16 2.37 8.70
N ALA A 651 -29.83 2.48 7.42
CA ALA A 651 -30.81 2.76 6.38
C ALA A 651 -31.55 1.46 6.01
N LEU A 652 -32.80 1.31 6.48
CA LEU A 652 -33.68 0.20 6.10
C LEU A 652 -34.35 0.52 4.76
N THR A 653 -34.02 -0.22 3.70
CA THR A 653 -34.82 -0.26 2.48
C THR A 653 -35.79 -1.45 2.51
N PRO A 654 -37.05 -1.31 2.06
CA PRO A 654 -38.00 -2.42 2.07
C PRO A 654 -37.68 -3.39 0.92
N GLY A 655 -36.95 -4.47 1.21
CA GLY A 655 -36.88 -5.66 0.38
C GLY A 655 -38.12 -6.54 0.61
N GLY A 656 -38.72 -7.03 -0.48
CA GLY A 656 -39.94 -7.85 -0.44
C GLY A 656 -39.77 -9.19 0.29
N ASP A 657 -40.89 -9.67 0.85
CA ASP A 657 -41.09 -10.89 1.65
C ASP A 657 -40.33 -12.13 1.13
N ASP A 658 -39.33 -12.63 1.87
CA ASP A 658 -39.48 -13.73 2.86
C ASP A 658 -38.16 -13.91 3.63
N ALA A 659 -38.24 -14.35 4.88
CA ALA A 659 -37.24 -14.11 5.92
C ALA A 659 -35.86 -14.79 5.73
N LEU A 660 -34.80 -13.97 5.72
CA LEU A 660 -33.57 -14.05 6.54
C LEU A 660 -32.83 -12.72 6.33
N VAL A 661 -32.80 -11.85 7.35
CA VAL A 661 -32.03 -10.60 7.32
C VAL A 661 -30.55 -10.97 7.41
N THR A 662 -29.89 -11.13 6.27
CA THR A 662 -28.44 -11.14 6.19
C THR A 662 -27.94 -9.70 6.23
N PRO A 663 -27.08 -9.31 7.19
CA PRO A 663 -26.45 -8.00 7.15
C PRO A 663 -25.57 -7.92 5.89
N ALA A 664 -25.96 -7.08 4.94
CA ALA A 664 -25.10 -6.74 3.81
C ALA A 664 -24.06 -5.74 4.32
N VAL A 665 -22.78 -6.14 4.32
CA VAL A 665 -21.67 -5.23 4.60
C VAL A 665 -21.53 -4.30 3.40
N VAL A 666 -22.00 -3.07 3.53
CA VAL A 666 -21.87 -2.04 2.50
C VAL A 666 -20.47 -1.43 2.60
N SER A 667 -19.70 -1.47 1.51
CA SER A 667 -18.32 -0.98 1.50
C SER A 667 -18.23 0.52 1.78
N ARG A 668 -17.08 1.00 2.27
CA ARG A 668 -16.84 2.45 2.52
C ARG A 668 -17.04 3.29 1.25
N THR A 669 -16.65 2.77 0.08
CA THR A 669 -16.90 3.38 -1.22
C THR A 669 -18.40 3.52 -1.49
N GLU A 670 -19.16 2.46 -1.28
CA GLU A 670 -20.61 2.43 -1.53
C GLU A 670 -21.36 3.39 -0.59
N ASN A 671 -20.95 3.48 0.67
CA ASN A 671 -21.49 4.46 1.62
C ASN A 671 -21.18 5.90 1.18
N LEU A 672 -19.96 6.17 0.72
CA LEU A 672 -19.58 7.51 0.23
C LEU A 672 -20.35 7.91 -1.02
N VAL A 673 -20.52 6.98 -1.98
CA VAL A 673 -21.30 7.23 -3.20
C VAL A 673 -22.77 7.47 -2.85
N THR A 674 -23.35 6.66 -1.96
CA THR A 674 -24.73 6.83 -1.51
C THR A 674 -24.91 8.19 -0.82
N ALA A 675 -24.03 8.54 0.12
CA ALA A 675 -24.08 9.83 0.81
C ALA A 675 -23.91 11.02 -0.15
N LEU A 676 -23.06 10.90 -1.18
CA LEU A 676 -22.91 11.91 -2.22
C LEU A 676 -24.20 12.08 -3.02
N LEU A 677 -24.79 10.98 -3.50
CA LEU A 677 -26.01 11.02 -4.30
C LEU A 677 -27.21 11.55 -3.49
N ASP A 678 -27.24 11.33 -2.18
CA ASP A 678 -28.29 11.84 -1.28
C ASP A 678 -28.05 13.29 -0.82
N SER A 679 -26.87 13.86 -1.07
CA SER A 679 -26.54 15.23 -0.62
C SER A 679 -27.40 16.29 -1.32
N GLU A 680 -27.82 17.31 -0.57
CA GLU A 680 -28.65 18.41 -1.08
C GLU A 680 -27.94 19.16 -2.23
N ALA A 681 -26.63 19.36 -2.11
CA ALA A 681 -25.81 19.99 -3.14
C ALA A 681 -25.79 19.19 -4.45
N TYR A 682 -25.67 17.85 -4.38
CA TYR A 682 -25.73 16.99 -5.56
C TYR A 682 -27.14 17.01 -6.20
N GLN A 683 -28.20 16.94 -5.39
CA GLN A 683 -29.57 16.99 -5.89
C GLN A 683 -29.89 18.34 -6.56
N ALA A 684 -29.36 19.44 -6.05
CA ALA A 684 -29.45 20.76 -6.68
C ALA A 684 -28.75 20.79 -8.05
N GLN A 685 -27.53 20.25 -8.15
CA GLN A 685 -26.80 20.14 -9.44
C GLN A 685 -27.55 19.27 -10.45
N LEU A 686 -28.07 18.12 -10.00
CA LEU A 686 -28.89 17.23 -10.83
C LEU A 686 -30.19 17.92 -11.31
N GLY A 687 -30.78 18.78 -10.47
CA GLY A 687 -31.94 19.60 -10.81
C GLY A 687 -31.66 20.65 -11.89
N GLY A 688 -30.43 21.16 -11.96
CA GLY A 688 -29.98 22.13 -12.96
C GLY A 688 -29.67 21.55 -14.35
N LEU A 689 -29.60 20.23 -14.49
CA LEU A 689 -29.34 19.58 -15.78
C LEU A 689 -30.60 19.53 -16.67
N ALA A 690 -30.47 20.03 -17.90
CA ALA A 690 -31.53 19.93 -18.91
C ALA A 690 -31.90 18.48 -19.27
N ARG A 691 -30.94 17.55 -19.18
CA ARG A 691 -31.15 16.11 -19.36
C ARG A 691 -30.47 15.34 -18.24
N LYS A 692 -31.27 14.69 -17.40
CA LYS A 692 -30.78 13.93 -16.25
C LYS A 692 -30.13 12.61 -16.69
N PRO A 693 -28.91 12.29 -16.23
CA PRO A 693 -28.29 10.99 -16.48
C PRO A 693 -29.02 9.87 -15.72
N GLN A 694 -28.82 8.62 -16.13
CA GLN A 694 -29.32 7.47 -15.38
C GLN A 694 -28.54 7.33 -14.08
N GLN A 695 -29.26 7.33 -12.96
CA GLN A 695 -28.67 7.31 -11.61
C GLN A 695 -27.81 6.06 -11.37
N GLU A 696 -28.25 4.90 -11.85
CA GLU A 696 -27.49 3.66 -11.73
C GLU A 696 -26.13 3.73 -12.45
N GLN A 697 -26.06 4.43 -13.59
CA GLN A 697 -24.81 4.61 -14.34
C GLN A 697 -23.87 5.57 -13.62
N VAL A 698 -24.41 6.67 -13.06
CA VAL A 698 -23.63 7.61 -12.24
C VAL A 698 -23.07 6.92 -11.01
N HIS A 699 -23.90 6.14 -10.32
CA HIS A 699 -23.50 5.37 -9.15
C HIS A 699 -22.33 4.42 -9.48
N LYS A 700 -22.48 3.58 -10.51
CA LYS A 700 -21.42 2.66 -10.97
C LYS A 700 -20.14 3.38 -11.39
N ALA A 701 -20.26 4.55 -12.03
CA ALA A 701 -19.12 5.35 -12.47
C ALA A 701 -18.34 5.94 -11.29
N LEU A 702 -19.04 6.48 -10.29
CA LEU A 702 -18.43 7.03 -9.08
C LEU A 702 -17.76 5.95 -8.24
N ALA A 703 -18.43 4.80 -8.05
CA ALA A 703 -17.85 3.65 -7.38
C ALA A 703 -16.59 3.17 -8.11
N ALA A 704 -16.64 3.08 -9.45
CA ALA A 704 -15.50 2.68 -10.27
C ALA A 704 -14.31 3.65 -10.21
N LEU A 705 -14.55 4.96 -10.09
CA LEU A 705 -13.51 5.97 -9.91
C LEU A 705 -12.85 5.86 -8.53
N LEU A 706 -13.65 5.75 -7.47
CA LEU A 706 -13.16 5.64 -6.10
C LEU A 706 -12.41 4.32 -5.87
N ASP A 707 -12.94 3.21 -6.38
CA ASP A 707 -12.28 1.90 -6.34
C ASP A 707 -10.96 1.87 -7.13
N ALA A 708 -10.80 2.74 -8.13
CA ALA A 708 -9.57 2.90 -8.90
C ALA A 708 -8.61 3.95 -8.29
N GLY A 709 -8.80 4.35 -7.02
CA GLY A 709 -7.96 5.36 -6.37
C GLY A 709 -8.14 6.77 -6.95
N GLY A 710 -9.29 7.03 -7.56
CA GLY A 710 -9.68 8.33 -8.11
C GLY A 710 -9.35 8.55 -9.58
N THR A 711 -8.45 7.77 -10.22
CA THR A 711 -8.05 8.04 -11.61
C THR A 711 -8.51 6.92 -12.55
N LEU A 712 -9.30 7.24 -13.59
CA LEU A 712 -9.82 6.25 -14.54
C LEU A 712 -9.97 6.81 -15.97
N PRO A 713 -9.57 6.09 -17.03
CA PRO A 713 -9.86 6.45 -18.41
C PRO A 713 -11.37 6.56 -18.67
N VAL A 714 -11.77 7.50 -19.52
CA VAL A 714 -13.18 7.73 -19.88
C VAL A 714 -13.84 6.49 -20.50
N THR A 715 -13.08 5.70 -21.25
CA THR A 715 -13.54 4.45 -21.87
C THR A 715 -13.79 3.35 -20.85
N ALA A 716 -12.89 3.20 -19.87
CA ALA A 716 -13.03 2.26 -18.75
C ALA A 716 -14.16 2.69 -17.80
N LEU A 717 -14.31 3.98 -17.57
CA LEU A 717 -15.44 4.55 -16.82
C LEU A 717 -16.77 4.19 -17.49
N ALA A 718 -16.87 4.37 -18.82
CA ALA A 718 -18.07 4.01 -19.58
C ALA A 718 -18.37 2.51 -19.49
N GLN A 719 -17.37 1.65 -19.65
CA GLN A 719 -17.54 0.19 -19.54
C GLN A 719 -18.01 -0.22 -18.15
N ARG A 720 -17.37 0.28 -17.09
CA ARG A 720 -17.75 -0.02 -15.69
C ARG A 720 -19.12 0.56 -15.32
N ALA A 721 -19.53 1.65 -15.95
CA ALA A 721 -20.88 2.21 -15.84
C ALA A 721 -21.95 1.46 -16.66
N GLY A 722 -21.59 0.42 -17.43
CA GLY A 722 -22.51 -0.32 -18.29
C GLY A 722 -22.94 0.44 -19.55
N MET A 723 -22.09 1.34 -20.05
CA MET A 723 -22.35 2.21 -21.19
C MET A 723 -21.48 1.85 -22.41
N PRO A 724 -21.98 2.06 -23.64
CA PRO A 724 -21.13 1.96 -24.83
C PRO A 724 -19.98 2.97 -24.77
N VAL A 725 -18.75 2.52 -25.07
CA VAL A 725 -17.52 3.33 -25.02
C VAL A 725 -17.64 4.65 -25.82
N ALA A 726 -18.34 4.62 -26.96
CA ALA A 726 -18.58 5.80 -27.80
C ALA A 726 -19.39 6.93 -27.10
N ARG A 727 -20.03 6.66 -25.95
CA ARG A 727 -20.74 7.66 -25.15
C ARG A 727 -19.94 8.15 -23.94
N GLY A 728 -18.70 7.66 -23.76
CA GLY A 728 -17.87 7.97 -22.60
C GLY A 728 -17.59 9.46 -22.45
N ASP A 729 -17.14 10.14 -23.50
CA ASP A 729 -16.76 11.56 -23.44
C ASP A 729 -17.94 12.46 -23.03
N GLY A 730 -19.12 12.20 -23.60
CA GLY A 730 -20.34 12.91 -23.25
C GLY A 730 -20.78 12.63 -21.81
N PHE A 731 -20.62 11.40 -21.33
CA PHE A 731 -20.94 11.03 -19.95
C PHE A 731 -19.95 11.62 -18.94
N ALA A 732 -18.65 11.63 -19.27
CA ALA A 732 -17.62 12.29 -18.49
C ALA A 732 -17.88 13.81 -18.35
N ALA A 733 -18.31 14.47 -19.43
CA ALA A 733 -18.72 15.87 -19.38
C ALA A 733 -19.92 16.10 -18.43
N VAL A 734 -20.92 15.20 -18.46
CA VAL A 734 -22.07 15.27 -17.55
C VAL A 734 -21.65 15.04 -16.09
N LEU A 735 -20.75 14.08 -15.81
CA LEU A 735 -20.23 13.86 -14.47
C LEU A 735 -19.44 15.06 -13.96
N ARG A 736 -18.62 15.70 -14.80
CA ARG A 736 -17.92 16.92 -14.43
C ARG A 736 -18.88 18.06 -14.11
N GLN A 737 -19.97 18.20 -14.87
CA GLN A 737 -21.00 19.19 -14.59
C GLN A 737 -21.73 18.92 -13.26
N LEU A 738 -21.91 17.66 -12.88
CA LEU A 738 -22.54 17.28 -11.61
C LEU A 738 -21.61 17.46 -10.41
N LEU A 739 -20.32 17.20 -10.58
CA LEU A 739 -19.37 17.13 -9.48
C LEU A 739 -18.56 18.42 -9.29
N ASN A 740 -18.37 19.23 -10.34
CA ASN A 740 -17.59 20.47 -10.23
C ASN A 740 -18.56 21.63 -9.97
N HIS A 741 -18.60 22.11 -8.73
CA HIS A 741 -19.48 23.20 -8.30
C HIS A 741 -18.65 24.36 -7.72
N ASP A 742 -19.14 25.59 -7.84
CA ASP A 742 -18.50 26.82 -7.32
C ASP A 742 -17.02 27.00 -7.66
N GLY A 743 -16.61 26.51 -8.84
CA GLY A 743 -15.25 26.66 -9.36
C GLY A 743 -14.26 25.60 -8.86
N VAL A 744 -14.67 24.68 -7.99
CA VAL A 744 -13.83 23.57 -7.51
C VAL A 744 -13.84 22.43 -8.54
N GLN A 745 -12.64 21.99 -8.96
CA GLN A 745 -12.46 20.88 -9.90
C GLN A 745 -12.38 19.55 -9.15
N VAL A 746 -13.53 19.04 -8.69
CA VAL A 746 -13.60 17.74 -8.03
C VAL A 746 -13.27 16.60 -8.98
N LEU A 747 -13.72 16.69 -10.23
CA LEU A 747 -13.41 15.76 -11.32
C LEU A 747 -12.69 16.53 -12.44
N GLU A 748 -11.40 16.26 -12.61
CA GLU A 748 -10.54 16.90 -13.61
C GLU A 748 -10.22 15.94 -14.77
N PRO A 749 -10.24 16.41 -16.03
CA PRO A 749 -9.60 15.68 -17.12
C PRO A 749 -8.09 15.89 -17.05
N LEU A 750 -7.31 14.82 -17.18
CA LEU A 750 -5.86 14.90 -17.28
C LEU A 750 -5.42 15.48 -18.65
N PRO A 751 -4.16 15.93 -18.79
CA PRO A 751 -3.66 16.53 -20.03
C PRO A 751 -3.74 15.64 -21.28
N ASP A 752 -3.91 14.32 -21.09
CA ASP A 752 -4.14 13.36 -22.17
C ASP A 752 -5.53 13.47 -22.83
N GLY A 753 -6.43 14.27 -22.24
CA GLY A 753 -7.79 14.52 -22.72
C GLY A 753 -8.72 13.30 -22.67
N ARG A 754 -8.27 12.18 -22.10
CA ARG A 754 -8.96 10.87 -22.15
C ARG A 754 -9.06 10.19 -20.80
N THR A 755 -8.42 10.74 -19.78
CA THR A 755 -8.45 10.23 -18.40
C THR A 755 -9.09 11.24 -17.47
N LEU A 756 -9.91 10.75 -16.54
CA LEU A 756 -10.49 11.54 -15.47
C LEU A 756 -9.80 11.23 -14.15
N ARG A 757 -9.53 12.27 -13.36
CA ARG A 757 -9.12 12.16 -11.96
C ARG A 757 -10.18 12.80 -11.06
N LEU A 758 -10.70 12.00 -10.15
CA LEU A 758 -11.57 12.38 -9.05
C LEU A 758 -10.72 12.64 -7.81
N HIS A 759 -10.81 13.85 -7.28
CA HIS A 759 -10.15 14.24 -6.03
C HIS A 759 -11.07 13.96 -4.85
N GLU A 760 -10.94 12.79 -4.23
CA GLU A 760 -11.82 12.33 -3.14
C GLU A 760 -11.87 13.31 -1.95
N ALA A 761 -10.75 13.95 -1.59
CA ALA A 761 -10.73 14.94 -0.53
C ALA A 761 -11.60 16.18 -0.86
N LEU A 762 -11.48 16.70 -2.08
CA LEU A 762 -12.29 17.83 -2.56
C LEU A 762 -13.76 17.44 -2.70
N LEU A 763 -14.04 16.20 -3.12
CA LEU A 763 -15.40 15.65 -3.19
C LEU A 763 -16.07 15.66 -1.80
N ARG A 764 -15.36 15.17 -0.77
CA ARG A 764 -15.88 15.17 0.60
C ARG A 764 -16.12 16.58 1.14
N GLU A 765 -15.17 17.48 0.90
CA GLU A 765 -15.26 18.88 1.34
C GLU A 765 -16.41 19.62 0.66
N GLN A 766 -16.52 19.54 -0.67
CA GLN A 766 -17.54 20.27 -1.44
C GLN A 766 -18.96 19.81 -1.13
N PHE A 767 -19.16 18.51 -0.90
CA PHE A 767 -20.48 17.93 -0.64
C PHE A 767 -20.78 17.69 0.85
N ALA A 768 -19.93 18.20 1.75
CA ALA A 768 -20.05 18.04 3.21
C ALA A 768 -20.23 16.57 3.65
N LEU A 769 -19.55 15.65 2.96
CA LEU A 769 -19.62 14.22 3.25
C LEU A 769 -18.64 13.92 4.38
N GLY A 770 -19.16 13.40 5.51
CA GLY A 770 -18.40 13.20 6.74
C GLY A 770 -17.09 12.43 6.54
N VAL A 771 -16.12 12.69 7.43
CA VAL A 771 -14.85 11.96 7.50
C VAL A 771 -15.13 10.58 8.11
N GLY A 772 -15.55 9.64 7.27
CA GLY A 772 -15.66 8.23 7.63
C GLY A 772 -14.31 7.55 7.66
#